data_AF-A0A191ZDN9-F1
#
_entry.id   AF-A0A191ZDN9-F1
#
_cell.length_a   1.000
_cell.length_b   1.000
_cell.length_c   1.000
_cell.angle_alpha   90.00
_cell.angle_beta   90.00
_cell.angle_gamma   90.00
#
_symmetry.space_group_name_H-M   'P 1'
#
loop_
_entity.id
_entity.type
_entity.pdbx_description
1 polymer ?
#
loop_
_entity_poly.entity_id
_entity_poly.type
_entity_poly.pdbx_seq_one_letter_code
_entity_poly.pdbx_strand_id
1 'polypeptide(L)'
;MKPRDAAPTTEDRTTSLNPHRRQFLKLVTVMAATAGVSACIGSNGNGQSTGLPPAAPTKITPDTATFPQSVASGDPQPNSVVLWTRVGNAAAGSDASLRLQVSTDSAFGTTVVDIDGLIAADAHDHCLRVKVAGLQPGTRYYYRFLVQTGPGQFTSSRTGRTKTAPDPKANVAVRYAVTSCQDFIGRYYNVYAYLLEAEPDLDFILQIGDYIYETTGDPSFQTTGSTRTVAFSDTAGAIALGSGTNTYYAASSVSNYRELYKTYRSDPVLQRVHEQYPMIAIWDDHEYSDDCWGATATYFDERKDEYNPPRRDRAEQVYYEFMPVDDPAMTTTGTLSKDPNTLWPKNVLYRRLRFGQNLEAVLLDYRSYRPDHLIPEGAFPGKVVMSAPVLIGVLGQTQYDAVKAGFGPYVDTTTAPWNAYLQALIPVLAQGYVQAGYAASLATGKATTDLTGLVSAYVFNQLVGQFNQAVAAGQIPGATALPLIDQATYDALPRGIAYLHMGKQAFFTDMGSRYAVVQPTFDLYAGYMQATGQYQQDPLGATQRQFLDNALASDATFVNVISTVSTAPLRWNLTTATTLPAEYQTVFKPNVDHWDGFPQGKQTLLDTLAKRPGAFLATGDIHASFVTTHKTSTMAMPVADFTGPALSSGTFNNFVAGAISSLTGLTDAQKAAANQALVTGLDQTLQYSAPRTNPSSTPTRRTTGSWCFPSMQRRPPWIICSSIRRPCRRTSRHRPRSRSSSPGNDSRWIRRPAP
;
A
#
# COMPACT_ATOMS: atom_id res chain seq x y z
N MET A 1 -29.51 -6.72 -17.65
CA MET A 1 -29.65 -6.18 -19.03
C MET A 1 -28.26 -5.87 -19.56
N LYS A 2 -27.92 -6.26 -20.79
CA LYS A 2 -26.68 -5.82 -21.46
C LYS A 2 -26.90 -4.44 -22.10
N PRO A 3 -25.96 -3.49 -22.01
CA PRO A 3 -25.79 -2.45 -23.03
C PRO A 3 -25.13 -3.04 -24.27
N ARG A 4 -25.32 -2.39 -25.43
CA ARG A 4 -24.81 -2.84 -26.74
C ARG A 4 -23.62 -1.98 -27.18
N ASP A 5 -22.74 -2.59 -27.97
CA ASP A 5 -21.73 -1.90 -28.75
C ASP A 5 -22.36 -0.95 -29.79
N ALA A 6 -21.67 0.15 -30.08
CA ALA A 6 -21.91 1.00 -31.24
C ALA A 6 -20.56 1.48 -31.80
N ALA A 7 -20.30 1.17 -33.08
CA ALA A 7 -19.11 1.59 -33.82
C ALA A 7 -19.30 3.01 -34.43
N PRO A 8 -18.22 3.75 -34.73
CA PRO A 8 -18.30 5.17 -35.08
C PRO A 8 -18.53 5.43 -36.58
N THR A 9 -19.11 6.59 -36.89
CA THR A 9 -19.22 7.16 -38.25
C THR A 9 -18.11 8.17 -38.55
N THR A 10 -17.70 8.26 -39.81
CA THR A 10 -16.53 9.02 -40.30
C THR A 10 -16.85 10.37 -40.93
N GLU A 11 -15.85 11.28 -40.87
CA GLU A 11 -15.68 12.54 -41.66
C GLU A 11 -16.67 13.69 -41.37
N ASP A 12 -16.21 14.92 -41.13
CA ASP A 12 -15.58 15.81 -42.13
C ASP A 12 -14.43 16.71 -41.58
N ARG A 13 -13.61 17.28 -42.47
CA ARG A 13 -12.50 18.22 -42.20
C ARG A 13 -12.83 19.63 -42.71
N THR A 14 -12.59 20.67 -41.89
CA THR A 14 -11.88 21.89 -42.35
C THR A 14 -11.43 22.81 -41.20
N THR A 15 -10.16 23.25 -41.31
CA THR A 15 -9.51 24.52 -40.86
C THR A 15 -10.40 25.65 -40.29
N SER A 16 -9.98 26.52 -39.35
CA SER A 16 -8.71 26.75 -38.60
C SER A 16 -9.03 27.71 -37.42
N LEU A 17 -8.29 27.75 -36.31
CA LEU A 17 -7.09 28.59 -36.11
C LEU A 17 -6.43 28.26 -34.75
N ASN A 18 -5.11 28.34 -34.68
CA ASN A 18 -4.29 28.02 -33.49
C ASN A 18 -3.59 29.29 -32.99
N PRO A 19 -3.52 29.53 -31.67
CA PRO A 19 -2.37 30.26 -31.14
C PRO A 19 -1.75 29.65 -29.86
N HIS A 20 -0.42 29.49 -29.90
CA HIS A 20 0.53 29.41 -28.77
C HIS A 20 0.52 28.20 -27.81
N ARG A 21 1.40 27.22 -28.10
CA ARG A 21 2.69 27.09 -27.38
C ARG A 21 3.68 26.23 -28.18
N ARG A 22 4.79 26.81 -28.63
CA ARG A 22 5.93 26.05 -29.15
C ARG A 22 6.62 25.37 -27.97
N GLN A 23 6.40 24.07 -27.76
CA GLN A 23 7.29 23.28 -26.91
C GLN A 23 8.65 23.17 -27.61
N PHE A 24 9.58 24.02 -27.20
CA PHE A 24 10.96 23.97 -27.66
C PHE A 24 11.65 22.79 -26.96
N LEU A 25 11.92 21.72 -27.70
CA LEU A 25 12.65 20.54 -27.22
C LEU A 25 14.10 20.94 -26.87
N LYS A 26 14.33 21.40 -25.63
CA LYS A 26 15.68 21.53 -25.06
C LYS A 26 16.24 20.13 -24.80
N LEU A 27 16.89 19.55 -25.80
CA LEU A 27 17.63 18.30 -25.66
C LEU A 27 18.78 18.53 -24.65
N VAL A 28 18.71 17.91 -23.47
CA VAL A 28 19.77 17.98 -22.46
C VAL A 28 20.76 16.86 -22.74
N THR A 29 21.78 17.16 -23.54
CA THR A 29 22.81 16.19 -23.95
C THR A 29 24.20 16.78 -23.79
N VAL A 30 25.07 16.08 -23.07
CA VAL A 30 26.51 16.37 -23.07
C VAL A 30 27.08 16.05 -24.45
N MET A 31 27.44 17.07 -25.21
CA MET A 31 28.19 16.91 -26.45
C MET A 31 29.66 16.66 -26.10
N ALA A 32 30.12 15.41 -26.26
CA ALA A 32 31.53 15.09 -26.09
C ALA A 32 32.37 15.82 -27.16
N ALA A 33 33.12 16.85 -26.75
CA ALA A 33 34.04 17.54 -27.62
C ALA A 33 35.22 16.60 -27.97
N THR A 34 35.19 15.97 -29.14
CA THR A 34 36.34 15.28 -29.71
C THR A 34 37.47 16.28 -29.92
N ALA A 35 38.57 16.11 -29.18
CA ALA A 35 39.76 16.94 -29.33
C ALA A 35 40.48 16.64 -30.67
N GLY A 36 40.85 17.70 -31.39
CA GLY A 36 41.43 17.66 -32.75
C GLY A 36 40.46 18.23 -33.78
N VAL A 37 40.81 19.22 -34.60
CA VAL A 37 42.15 19.62 -35.11
C VAL A 37 42.33 21.13 -35.01
N SER A 38 43.53 21.60 -34.65
CA SER A 38 43.91 23.02 -34.80
C SER A 38 44.01 23.40 -36.28
N ALA A 39 43.02 24.14 -36.80
CA ALA A 39 43.09 24.77 -38.10
C ALA A 39 43.45 26.26 -37.94
N CYS A 40 44.67 26.62 -38.30
CA CYS A 40 45.08 28.02 -38.40
C CYS A 40 44.38 28.67 -39.62
N ILE A 41 43.41 29.56 -39.40
CA ILE A 41 42.81 30.36 -40.47
C ILE A 41 42.93 31.85 -40.13
N GLY A 42 43.49 32.59 -41.08
CA GLY A 42 44.02 33.93 -40.93
C GLY A 42 43.02 35.02 -40.55
N SER A 43 43.61 36.08 -40.00
CA SER A 43 42.98 37.37 -39.72
C SER A 43 42.28 37.95 -40.95
N ASN A 44 41.01 38.34 -40.80
CA ASN A 44 40.43 39.45 -41.54
C ASN A 44 39.36 40.11 -40.68
N GLY A 45 39.49 41.42 -40.46
CA GLY A 45 38.61 42.16 -39.56
C GLY A 45 37.28 42.51 -40.20
N ASN A 46 36.19 42.35 -39.44
CA ASN A 46 35.02 43.20 -39.56
C ASN A 46 34.32 43.26 -38.20
N GLY A 47 33.91 44.47 -37.79
CA GLY A 47 33.41 44.70 -36.44
C GLY A 47 32.02 44.09 -36.21
N GLN A 48 31.96 43.06 -35.38
CA GLN A 48 30.74 42.71 -34.64
C GLN A 48 31.01 42.84 -33.14
N SER A 49 30.05 43.43 -32.44
CA SER A 49 30.06 43.52 -30.98
C SER A 49 30.01 42.11 -30.39
N THR A 50 31.16 41.58 -29.98
CA THR A 50 31.22 40.35 -29.19
C THR A 50 30.67 40.67 -27.81
N GLY A 51 29.38 40.37 -27.61
CA GLY A 51 28.78 40.35 -26.28
C GLY A 51 29.68 39.55 -25.34
N LEU A 52 30.08 40.17 -24.22
CA LEU A 52 30.92 39.53 -23.22
C LEU A 52 30.30 38.19 -22.81
N PRO A 53 31.10 37.12 -22.61
CA PRO A 53 30.56 35.90 -22.03
C PRO A 53 29.89 36.25 -20.70
N PRO A 54 28.71 35.67 -20.37
CA PRO A 54 28.00 36.01 -19.15
C PRO A 54 28.93 35.81 -17.95
N ALA A 55 29.07 36.87 -17.15
CA ALA A 55 30.06 36.92 -16.08
C ALA A 55 29.93 35.70 -15.15
N ALA A 56 31.05 35.08 -14.81
CA ALA A 56 31.07 33.98 -13.87
C ALA A 56 30.38 34.41 -12.55
N PRO A 57 29.44 33.62 -12.01
CA PRO A 57 28.62 34.02 -10.88
C PRO A 57 29.50 34.29 -9.65
N THR A 58 29.55 35.55 -9.23
CA THR A 58 30.53 36.06 -8.25
C THR A 58 30.27 35.64 -6.81
N LYS A 59 29.08 35.10 -6.52
CA LYS A 59 28.76 34.40 -5.27
C LYS A 59 27.63 33.41 -5.51
N ILE A 60 27.86 32.14 -5.17
CA ILE A 60 26.83 31.10 -5.10
C ILE A 60 26.79 30.62 -3.66
N THR A 61 25.63 30.70 -3.02
CA THR A 61 25.43 30.26 -1.63
C THR A 61 24.21 29.32 -1.58
N PRO A 62 24.30 28.14 -0.92
CA PRO A 62 23.15 27.29 -0.68
C PRO A 62 22.11 27.98 0.21
N ASP A 63 20.83 27.88 -0.15
CA ASP A 63 19.72 28.41 0.63
C ASP A 63 18.58 27.39 0.76
N THR A 64 18.24 27.08 2.00
CA THR A 64 17.12 26.19 2.33
C THR A 64 15.75 26.87 2.28
N ALA A 65 15.66 28.21 2.21
CA ALA A 65 14.39 28.89 1.98
C ALA A 65 13.98 28.83 0.49
N THR A 66 14.94 28.98 -0.42
CA THR A 66 14.74 28.79 -1.87
C THR A 66 14.56 27.32 -2.24
N PHE A 67 15.27 26.40 -1.57
CA PHE A 67 15.19 24.95 -1.86
C PHE A 67 14.85 24.10 -0.60
N PRO A 68 13.64 24.22 -0.03
CA PRO A 68 13.29 23.64 1.27
C PRO A 68 13.14 22.12 1.31
N GLN A 69 12.99 21.46 0.15
CA GLN A 69 13.01 20.00 -0.01
C GLN A 69 14.34 19.49 -0.61
N SER A 70 15.36 20.36 -0.67
CA SER A 70 16.67 20.12 -1.27
C SER A 70 16.59 19.62 -2.74
N VAL A 71 17.49 18.72 -3.12
CA VAL A 71 17.55 18.06 -4.43
C VAL A 71 17.27 16.57 -4.30
N ALA A 72 17.07 15.89 -5.43
CA ALA A 72 17.15 14.44 -5.54
C ALA A 72 17.66 14.03 -6.93
N SER A 73 18.13 12.79 -7.04
CA SER A 73 18.35 12.14 -8.35
C SER A 73 17.74 10.75 -8.35
N GLY A 74 17.50 10.18 -9.53
CA GLY A 74 16.84 8.89 -9.65
C GLY A 74 16.91 8.30 -11.05
N ASP A 75 16.38 7.08 -11.15
CA ASP A 75 16.37 6.21 -12.33
C ASP A 75 17.66 6.29 -13.19
N PRO A 76 18.84 5.96 -12.60
CA PRO A 76 20.10 6.06 -13.31
C PRO A 76 20.19 5.02 -14.42
N GLN A 77 20.56 5.49 -15.61
CA GLN A 77 20.84 4.70 -16.81
C GLN A 77 22.34 4.84 -17.16
N PRO A 78 22.87 4.04 -18.10
CA PRO A 78 24.27 4.13 -18.49
C PRO A 78 24.69 5.51 -19.02
N ASN A 79 23.79 6.27 -19.63
CA ASN A 79 24.10 7.58 -20.20
C ASN A 79 23.19 8.72 -19.70
N SER A 80 22.32 8.48 -18.71
CA SER A 80 21.41 9.50 -18.18
C SER A 80 21.03 9.31 -16.72
N VAL A 81 20.59 10.39 -16.08
CA VAL A 81 19.94 10.39 -14.75
C VAL A 81 18.77 11.36 -14.76
N VAL A 82 17.75 11.11 -13.92
CA VAL A 82 16.74 12.11 -13.58
C VAL A 82 17.25 12.93 -12.41
N LEU A 83 17.21 14.26 -12.53
CA LEU A 83 17.52 15.21 -11.45
C LEU A 83 16.25 15.97 -11.06
N TRP A 84 16.06 16.19 -9.77
CA TRP A 84 14.86 16.79 -9.17
C TRP A 84 15.20 17.93 -8.21
N THR A 85 14.39 18.97 -8.19
CA THR A 85 14.32 19.96 -7.10
C THR A 85 12.93 20.61 -7.02
N ARG A 86 12.67 21.35 -5.94
CA ARG A 86 11.49 22.22 -5.79
C ARG A 86 11.90 23.61 -5.31
N VAL A 87 11.33 24.65 -5.91
CA VAL A 87 11.51 26.04 -5.47
C VAL A 87 10.47 26.40 -4.41
N GLY A 88 10.92 26.87 -3.25
CA GLY A 88 10.08 27.14 -2.08
C GLY A 88 9.45 28.52 -2.00
N ASN A 89 10.12 29.52 -2.58
CA ASN A 89 9.85 30.95 -2.42
C ASN A 89 9.47 31.66 -3.73
N ALA A 90 9.03 30.90 -4.74
CA ALA A 90 8.51 31.45 -5.98
C ALA A 90 7.19 32.23 -5.74
N ALA A 91 6.94 33.26 -6.55
CA ALA A 91 5.70 34.01 -6.47
C ALA A 91 4.52 33.16 -6.99
N ALA A 92 3.44 33.08 -6.22
CA ALA A 92 2.24 32.31 -6.61
C ALA A 92 1.65 32.82 -7.94
N GLY A 93 1.25 31.88 -8.80
CA GLY A 93 0.74 32.18 -10.14
C GLY A 93 1.84 32.58 -11.15
N SER A 94 3.13 32.40 -10.82
CA SER A 94 4.26 32.65 -11.71
C SER A 94 5.22 31.47 -11.72
N ASP A 95 5.63 31.03 -12.91
CA ASP A 95 6.63 29.97 -13.06
C ASP A 95 8.02 30.46 -12.60
N ALA A 96 8.83 29.58 -12.02
CA ALA A 96 10.19 29.88 -11.59
C ALA A 96 11.22 29.44 -12.66
N SER A 97 12.15 30.33 -13.00
CA SER A 97 13.26 30.02 -13.91
C SER A 97 14.47 29.53 -13.11
N LEU A 98 14.99 28.38 -13.51
CA LEU A 98 16.13 27.70 -12.91
C LEU A 98 17.26 27.52 -13.92
N ARG A 99 18.49 27.55 -13.41
CA ARG A 99 19.69 27.09 -14.10
C ARG A 99 20.22 25.82 -13.44
N LEU A 100 20.50 24.79 -14.22
CA LEU A 100 21.05 23.51 -13.76
C LEU A 100 22.53 23.43 -14.13
N GLN A 101 23.37 23.11 -13.16
CA GLN A 101 24.76 22.74 -13.37
C GLN A 101 25.00 21.29 -12.96
N VAL A 102 25.72 20.53 -13.80
CA VAL A 102 26.25 19.19 -13.50
C VAL A 102 27.74 19.17 -13.77
N SER A 103 28.54 18.63 -12.86
CA SER A 103 30.00 18.61 -12.88
C SER A 103 30.53 17.23 -12.47
N THR A 104 31.75 16.90 -12.91
CA THR A 104 32.54 15.77 -12.38
C THR A 104 33.18 16.06 -11.02
N ASP A 105 33.13 17.31 -10.55
CA ASP A 105 33.73 17.80 -9.31
C ASP A 105 32.69 18.51 -8.41
N SER A 106 32.80 18.28 -7.10
CA SER A 106 31.92 18.85 -6.08
C SER A 106 32.04 20.37 -5.91
N ALA A 107 33.19 20.96 -6.28
CA ALA A 107 33.39 22.41 -6.30
C ALA A 107 32.92 23.08 -7.61
N PHE A 108 32.43 22.29 -8.58
CA PHE A 108 32.01 22.74 -9.91
C PHE A 108 33.12 23.39 -10.75
N GLY A 109 34.39 23.00 -10.54
CA GLY A 109 35.53 23.49 -11.30
C GLY A 109 35.51 23.09 -12.79
N THR A 110 34.74 22.07 -13.17
CA THR A 110 34.52 21.67 -14.57
C THR A 110 33.09 21.20 -14.77
N THR A 111 32.25 22.08 -15.32
CA THR A 111 30.83 21.80 -15.54
C THR A 111 30.63 21.12 -16.89
N VAL A 112 29.99 19.94 -16.91
CA VAL A 112 29.69 19.15 -18.13
C VAL A 112 28.29 19.44 -18.69
N VAL A 113 27.37 19.95 -17.87
CA VAL A 113 26.06 20.46 -18.28
C VAL A 113 25.83 21.78 -17.56
N ASP A 114 25.62 22.86 -18.31
CA ASP A 114 25.22 24.15 -17.76
C ASP A 114 24.06 24.71 -18.60
N ILE A 115 22.84 24.65 -18.06
CA ILE A 115 21.61 24.93 -18.81
C ILE A 115 20.73 25.91 -18.04
N ASP A 116 20.46 27.04 -18.69
CA ASP A 116 19.63 28.13 -18.18
C ASP A 116 18.20 28.12 -18.76
N GLY A 117 17.28 28.78 -18.07
CA GLY A 117 15.87 28.88 -18.45
C GLY A 117 15.14 27.54 -18.43
N LEU A 118 15.40 26.69 -17.44
CA LEU A 118 14.55 25.55 -17.10
C LEU A 118 13.37 26.06 -16.28
N ILE A 119 12.15 25.63 -16.60
CA ILE A 119 10.93 26.19 -16.00
C ILE A 119 10.36 25.22 -14.97
N ALA A 120 10.36 25.63 -13.71
CA ALA A 120 9.61 24.98 -12.63
C ALA A 120 8.23 25.64 -12.55
N ALA A 121 7.20 24.93 -13.01
CA ALA A 121 5.87 25.51 -13.22
C ALA A 121 5.08 25.64 -11.90
N ASP A 122 4.33 26.73 -11.75
CA ASP A 122 3.45 26.97 -10.59
C ASP A 122 2.36 25.89 -10.47
N ALA A 123 1.82 25.45 -11.62
CA ALA A 123 0.86 24.35 -11.72
C ALA A 123 1.36 23.03 -11.11
N HIS A 124 2.68 22.82 -11.05
CA HIS A 124 3.35 21.67 -10.44
C HIS A 124 4.07 22.03 -9.13
N ASP A 125 3.59 23.08 -8.43
CA ASP A 125 4.10 23.54 -7.14
C ASP A 125 5.63 23.80 -7.17
N HIS A 126 6.08 24.32 -8.31
CA HIS A 126 7.47 24.65 -8.63
C HIS A 126 8.45 23.47 -8.45
N CYS A 127 7.95 22.24 -8.60
CA CYS A 127 8.78 21.06 -8.79
C CYS A 127 9.34 21.03 -10.21
N LEU A 128 10.61 20.64 -10.34
CA LEU A 128 11.28 20.45 -11.62
C LEU A 128 11.96 19.08 -11.64
N ARG A 129 11.59 18.25 -12.61
CA ARG A 129 12.34 17.05 -13.02
C ARG A 129 13.05 17.30 -14.35
N VAL A 130 14.30 16.88 -14.46
CA VAL A 130 15.10 16.96 -15.70
C VAL A 130 15.83 15.65 -15.94
N LYS A 131 15.57 15.00 -17.07
CA LYS A 131 16.36 13.88 -17.57
C LYS A 131 17.59 14.40 -18.30
N VAL A 132 18.76 14.26 -17.67
CA VAL A 132 20.06 14.69 -18.18
C VAL A 132 20.72 13.52 -18.91
N ALA A 133 21.03 13.65 -20.20
CA ALA A 133 21.59 12.58 -21.03
C ALA A 133 23.00 12.91 -21.60
N GLY A 134 23.62 11.91 -22.24
CA GLY A 134 24.99 12.01 -22.78
C GLY A 134 26.09 11.84 -21.73
N LEU A 135 25.73 11.45 -20.50
CA LEU A 135 26.67 11.21 -19.42
C LEU A 135 27.50 9.94 -19.67
N GLN A 136 28.66 9.83 -19.02
CA GLN A 136 29.49 8.63 -19.09
C GLN A 136 28.94 7.54 -18.16
N PRO A 137 29.00 6.24 -18.52
CA PRO A 137 28.55 5.15 -17.65
C PRO A 137 29.37 5.01 -16.36
N GLY A 138 28.73 4.48 -15.31
CA GLY A 138 29.34 4.16 -14.02
C GLY A 138 29.96 5.35 -13.27
N THR A 139 29.69 6.58 -13.71
CA THR A 139 30.42 7.79 -13.34
C THR A 139 29.66 8.59 -12.29
N ARG A 140 30.39 9.07 -11.27
CA ARG A 140 29.86 9.97 -10.24
C ARG A 140 29.81 11.39 -10.79
N TYR A 141 28.68 12.07 -10.57
CA TYR A 141 28.48 13.47 -10.91
C TYR A 141 27.94 14.24 -9.72
N TYR A 142 28.25 15.53 -9.67
CA TYR A 142 27.72 16.50 -8.72
C TYR A 142 26.81 17.47 -9.46
N TYR A 143 25.69 17.87 -8.85
CA TYR A 143 24.72 18.75 -9.49
C TYR A 143 24.11 19.74 -8.50
N ARG A 144 23.73 20.92 -9.02
CA ARG A 144 23.02 21.95 -8.26
C ARG A 144 22.07 22.71 -9.17
N PHE A 145 20.97 23.17 -8.59
CA PHE A 145 20.06 24.12 -9.22
C PHE A 145 20.34 25.52 -8.69
N LEU A 146 20.18 26.53 -9.55
CA LEU A 146 20.43 27.93 -9.25
C LEU A 146 19.18 28.75 -9.59
N VAL A 147 18.77 29.63 -8.66
CA VAL A 147 17.83 30.72 -8.92
C VAL A 147 18.63 32.01 -9.00
N GLN A 148 18.36 32.83 -10.02
CA GLN A 148 18.94 34.17 -10.10
C GLN A 148 18.21 35.11 -9.13
N THR A 149 18.94 35.71 -8.18
CA THR A 149 18.39 36.62 -7.16
C THR A 149 18.71 38.10 -7.43
N GLY A 150 19.61 38.36 -8.38
CA GLY A 150 19.93 39.70 -8.86
C GLY A 150 20.84 39.65 -10.09
N PRO A 151 21.26 40.79 -10.66
CA PRO A 151 22.21 40.82 -11.78
C PRO A 151 23.53 40.10 -11.40
N GLY A 152 23.80 38.95 -12.02
CA GLY A 152 24.98 38.12 -11.73
C GLY A 152 24.99 37.40 -10.37
N GLN A 153 23.92 37.51 -9.57
CA GLN A 153 23.81 36.88 -8.25
C GLN A 153 22.90 35.67 -8.30
N PHE A 154 23.35 34.56 -7.71
CA PHE A 154 22.65 33.29 -7.71
C PHE A 154 22.61 32.66 -6.33
N THR A 155 21.44 32.15 -5.97
CA THR A 155 21.24 31.27 -4.83
C THR A 155 21.17 29.83 -5.34
N SER A 156 21.83 28.89 -4.65
CA SER A 156 21.82 27.48 -5.05
C SER A 156 20.98 26.60 -4.14
N SER A 157 20.60 25.44 -4.67
CA SER A 157 20.31 24.27 -3.87
C SER A 157 21.56 23.84 -3.09
N ARG A 158 21.41 22.84 -2.20
CA ARG A 158 22.58 22.05 -1.80
C ARG A 158 23.12 21.29 -3.02
N THR A 159 24.40 20.94 -2.99
CA THR A 159 25.03 20.09 -4.00
C THR A 159 24.55 18.65 -3.79
N GLY A 160 23.88 18.09 -4.80
CA GLY A 160 23.61 16.66 -4.87
C GLY A 160 24.75 15.89 -5.52
N ARG A 161 24.86 14.61 -5.20
CA ARG A 161 25.72 13.60 -5.80
C ARG A 161 24.82 12.56 -6.46
N THR A 162 25.21 12.10 -7.64
CA THR A 162 24.52 11.02 -8.36
C THR A 162 25.54 10.11 -9.05
N LYS A 163 25.10 8.95 -9.52
CA LYS A 163 25.94 8.00 -10.26
C LYS A 163 25.13 7.41 -11.42
N THR A 164 25.65 7.47 -12.64
CA THR A 164 25.07 6.75 -13.78
C THR A 164 25.23 5.24 -13.59
N ALA A 165 24.33 4.45 -14.17
CA ALA A 165 24.49 3.00 -14.16
C ALA A 165 25.78 2.61 -14.93
N PRO A 166 26.47 1.52 -14.56
CA PRO A 166 27.60 1.02 -15.35
C PRO A 166 27.14 0.55 -16.74
N ASP A 167 28.05 0.62 -17.72
CA ASP A 167 27.80 0.12 -19.08
C ASP A 167 27.28 -1.33 -19.03
N PRO A 168 26.25 -1.73 -19.79
CA PRO A 168 25.68 -3.09 -19.70
C PRO A 168 26.66 -4.25 -19.92
N LYS A 169 27.84 -3.99 -20.50
CA LYS A 169 28.95 -4.94 -20.70
C LYS A 169 30.01 -4.87 -19.60
N ALA A 170 29.94 -3.94 -18.66
CA ALA A 170 30.88 -3.84 -17.54
C ALA A 170 30.57 -4.89 -16.46
N ASN A 171 31.52 -5.79 -16.19
CA ASN A 171 31.44 -6.68 -15.04
C ASN A 171 31.95 -5.96 -13.79
N VAL A 172 31.06 -5.29 -13.08
CA VAL A 172 31.34 -4.54 -11.84
C VAL A 172 30.31 -4.87 -10.76
N ALA A 173 30.74 -4.91 -9.50
CA ALA A 173 29.83 -5.11 -8.38
C ALA A 173 28.79 -3.98 -8.31
N VAL A 174 27.58 -4.32 -7.86
CA VAL A 174 26.48 -3.37 -7.65
C VAL A 174 26.11 -3.41 -6.16
N ARG A 175 26.09 -2.25 -5.51
CA ARG A 175 25.77 -2.07 -4.08
C ARG A 175 24.54 -1.17 -3.95
N TYR A 176 23.48 -1.65 -3.35
CA TYR A 176 22.27 -0.86 -3.11
C TYR A 176 21.59 -1.29 -1.82
N ALA A 177 20.76 -0.41 -1.27
CA ALA A 177 19.86 -0.72 -0.16
C ALA A 177 18.41 -0.75 -0.64
N VAL A 178 17.60 -1.62 -0.04
CA VAL A 178 16.16 -1.69 -0.26
C VAL A 178 15.46 -1.07 0.95
N THR A 179 14.50 -0.18 0.72
CA THR A 179 13.83 0.60 1.76
C THR A 179 12.33 0.74 1.49
N SER A 180 11.53 0.78 2.55
CA SER A 180 10.08 0.99 2.49
C SER A 180 9.59 1.57 3.81
N CYS A 181 8.32 2.01 3.85
CA CYS A 181 7.57 2.22 5.08
C CYS A 181 8.24 3.18 6.06
N GLN A 182 8.23 4.46 5.66
CA GLN A 182 8.89 5.56 6.36
C GLN A 182 7.90 6.55 6.97
N ASP A 183 6.90 6.10 7.75
CA ASP A 183 5.96 7.03 8.41
C ASP A 183 6.70 8.11 9.21
N PHE A 184 6.30 9.36 8.99
CA PHE A 184 6.90 10.55 9.55
C PHE A 184 6.38 10.84 10.97
N ILE A 185 5.11 10.55 11.26
CA ILE A 185 4.42 11.07 12.44
C ILE A 185 4.92 10.38 13.72
N GLY A 186 5.40 11.19 14.66
CA GLY A 186 6.03 10.72 15.91
C GLY A 186 7.33 9.94 15.73
N ARG A 187 7.85 9.81 14.51
CA ARG A 187 8.86 8.82 14.09
C ARG A 187 10.08 9.50 13.46
N TYR A 188 11.28 8.95 13.67
CA TYR A 188 12.55 9.53 13.22
C TYR A 188 13.33 8.55 12.34
N TYR A 189 13.98 9.05 11.29
CA TYR A 189 14.67 8.25 10.28
C TYR A 189 16.09 7.80 10.70
N ASN A 190 16.19 7.17 11.87
CA ASN A 190 17.47 6.71 12.43
C ASN A 190 18.16 5.67 11.53
N VAL A 191 17.39 4.85 10.81
CA VAL A 191 17.91 3.86 9.85
C VAL A 191 18.63 4.54 8.68
N TYR A 192 18.07 5.62 8.13
CA TYR A 192 18.74 6.41 7.10
C TYR A 192 19.99 7.14 7.62
N ALA A 193 19.95 7.64 8.88
CA ALA A 193 21.11 8.27 9.49
C ALA A 193 22.28 7.27 9.61
N TYR A 194 22.00 6.05 10.06
CA TYR A 194 22.99 4.97 10.10
C TYR A 194 23.47 4.57 8.70
N LEU A 195 22.57 4.44 7.72
CA LEU A 195 22.91 4.10 6.34
C LEU A 195 23.84 5.13 5.68
N LEU A 196 23.65 6.43 5.97
CA LEU A 196 24.50 7.51 5.46
C LEU A 196 25.94 7.41 5.99
N GLU A 197 26.11 6.95 7.22
CA GLU A 197 27.42 6.76 7.87
C GLU A 197 28.09 5.44 7.45
N ALA A 198 27.33 4.33 7.48
CA ALA A 198 27.87 2.98 7.28
C ALA A 198 28.09 2.62 5.81
N GLU A 199 27.29 3.15 4.88
CA GLU A 199 27.26 2.73 3.47
C GLU A 199 27.42 3.90 2.48
N PRO A 200 28.43 4.78 2.62
CA PRO A 200 28.55 6.03 1.85
C PRO A 200 28.71 5.86 0.32
N ASP A 201 29.01 4.65 -0.14
CA ASP A 201 29.37 4.31 -1.52
C ASP A 201 28.35 3.38 -2.23
N LEU A 202 27.09 3.33 -1.77
CA LEU A 202 26.00 2.71 -2.55
C LEU A 202 25.86 3.35 -3.94
N ASP A 203 25.50 2.52 -4.92
CA ASP A 203 25.17 2.93 -6.29
C ASP A 203 23.79 3.60 -6.35
N PHE A 204 22.82 3.10 -5.58
CA PHE A 204 21.46 3.65 -5.47
C PHE A 204 20.73 3.19 -4.19
N ILE A 205 19.63 3.88 -3.86
CA ILE A 205 18.59 3.43 -2.93
C ILE A 205 17.40 2.93 -3.75
N LEU A 206 16.78 1.83 -3.32
CA LEU A 206 15.60 1.24 -3.93
C LEU A 206 14.42 1.38 -2.96
N GLN A 207 13.61 2.41 -3.14
CA GLN A 207 12.40 2.65 -2.34
C GLN A 207 11.23 1.87 -2.96
N ILE A 208 10.59 0.99 -2.19
CA ILE A 208 9.63 0.00 -2.72
C ILE A 208 8.21 0.12 -2.16
N GLY A 209 7.83 1.32 -1.72
CA GLY A 209 6.52 1.61 -1.13
C GLY A 209 6.61 2.59 0.03
N ASP A 210 5.45 3.14 0.41
CA ASP A 210 5.22 3.90 1.65
C ASP A 210 6.28 4.97 1.92
N TYR A 211 6.62 5.73 0.87
CA TYR A 211 7.44 6.92 0.97
C TYR A 211 6.70 8.06 1.68
N ILE A 212 5.37 8.08 1.60
CA ILE A 212 4.46 8.86 2.46
C ILE A 212 3.40 7.95 3.07
N TYR A 213 2.74 8.43 4.14
CA TYR A 213 1.45 7.93 4.61
C TYR A 213 0.42 9.04 4.42
N GLU A 214 -0.77 8.71 3.93
CA GLU A 214 -1.76 9.67 3.46
C GLU A 214 -2.54 10.40 4.59
N THR A 215 -2.31 10.02 5.84
CA THR A 215 -3.06 10.45 7.02
C THR A 215 -2.33 11.44 7.94
N THR A 216 -3.10 12.27 8.66
CA THR A 216 -2.59 13.35 9.54
C THR A 216 -2.56 12.97 11.03
N GLY A 217 -2.38 11.69 11.36
CA GLY A 217 -2.43 11.17 12.73
C GLY A 217 -3.54 10.14 12.94
N ASP A 218 -3.59 9.10 12.10
CA ASP A 218 -4.47 7.96 12.31
C ASP A 218 -4.14 7.26 13.64
N PRO A 219 -5.09 7.16 14.60
CA PRO A 219 -4.81 6.64 15.93
C PRO A 219 -4.51 5.13 15.98
N SER A 220 -4.73 4.38 14.89
CA SER A 220 -4.43 2.95 14.83
C SER A 220 -2.93 2.68 14.64
N PHE A 221 -2.18 3.56 13.95
CA PHE A 221 -0.74 3.37 13.70
C PHE A 221 0.15 4.61 13.89
N GLN A 222 -0.38 5.83 13.90
CA GLN A 222 0.37 7.08 14.04
C GLN A 222 0.20 7.69 15.45
N THR A 223 1.26 7.65 16.26
CA THR A 223 1.27 8.34 17.56
C THR A 223 1.72 9.78 17.38
N THR A 224 0.81 10.73 17.52
CA THR A 224 1.10 12.16 17.33
C THR A 224 1.96 12.74 18.47
N GLY A 225 3.19 13.15 18.12
CA GLY A 225 4.07 13.94 18.99
C GLY A 225 3.89 15.45 18.75
N SER A 226 4.67 16.28 19.45
CA SER A 226 4.67 17.75 19.26
C SER A 226 5.58 18.26 18.13
N THR A 227 6.51 17.44 17.66
CA THR A 227 7.61 17.83 16.74
C THR A 227 7.51 17.19 15.35
N ARG A 228 6.85 16.04 15.24
CA ARG A 228 6.75 15.22 14.03
C ARG A 228 5.28 15.00 13.73
N THR A 229 4.68 15.95 13.01
CA THR A 229 3.27 15.96 12.65
C THR A 229 3.10 16.36 11.18
N VAL A 230 1.95 15.98 10.62
CA VAL A 230 1.40 16.53 9.38
C VAL A 230 0.08 17.20 9.75
N ALA A 231 -0.22 18.36 9.15
CA ALA A 231 -1.54 18.96 9.19
C ALA A 231 -1.87 19.48 7.79
N PHE A 232 -3.12 19.32 7.35
CA PHE A 232 -3.59 19.89 6.10
C PHE A 232 -4.13 21.31 6.32
N SER A 233 -3.69 22.27 5.51
CA SER A 233 -4.32 23.60 5.48
C SER A 233 -5.71 23.55 4.82
N ASP A 234 -5.87 22.66 3.83
CA ASP A 234 -7.12 22.38 3.14
C ASP A 234 -7.82 21.14 3.76
N THR A 235 -8.46 21.33 4.90
CA THR A 235 -9.29 20.28 5.53
C THR A 235 -10.65 20.06 4.86
N ALA A 236 -11.04 20.94 3.94
CA ALA A 236 -12.29 20.83 3.17
C ALA A 236 -12.13 19.92 1.93
N GLY A 237 -10.94 19.88 1.32
CA GLY A 237 -10.57 18.96 0.25
C GLY A 237 -10.11 17.58 0.73
N ALA A 238 -9.88 17.42 2.04
CA ALA A 238 -9.47 16.18 2.69
C ALA A 238 -10.66 15.28 3.08
N ILE A 239 -10.40 14.00 3.32
CA ILE A 239 -11.38 13.05 3.86
C ILE A 239 -11.28 13.11 5.39
N ALA A 240 -12.35 13.52 6.06
CA ALA A 240 -12.43 13.50 7.53
C ALA A 240 -12.74 12.07 8.03
N LEU A 241 -11.85 11.55 8.89
CA LEU A 241 -11.92 10.24 9.53
C LEU A 241 -12.02 10.39 11.06
N GLY A 242 -12.44 9.34 11.76
CA GLY A 242 -12.73 9.39 13.19
C GLY A 242 -13.99 10.19 13.52
N SER A 243 -14.07 10.77 14.73
CA SER A 243 -15.20 11.63 15.12
C SER A 243 -14.89 12.56 16.29
N GLY A 244 -15.58 13.71 16.34
CA GLY A 244 -15.50 14.66 17.45
C GLY A 244 -14.07 15.20 17.65
N THR A 245 -13.57 15.13 18.89
CA THR A 245 -12.19 15.53 19.23
C THR A 245 -11.11 14.61 18.64
N ASN A 246 -11.50 13.43 18.14
CA ASN A 246 -10.60 12.41 17.61
C ASN A 246 -10.72 12.37 16.07
N THR A 247 -11.04 13.51 15.46
CA THR A 247 -11.09 13.66 14.00
C THR A 247 -9.67 13.83 13.46
N TYR A 248 -9.32 13.04 12.47
CA TYR A 248 -8.09 13.15 11.68
C TYR A 248 -8.44 13.15 10.19
N TYR A 249 -7.46 13.34 9.32
CA TYR A 249 -7.70 13.48 7.89
C TYR A 249 -6.86 12.51 7.06
N ALA A 250 -7.43 12.06 5.93
CA ALA A 250 -6.71 11.41 4.84
C ALA A 250 -6.68 12.33 3.60
N ALA A 251 -5.57 12.31 2.86
CA ALA A 251 -5.36 13.17 1.69
C ALA A 251 -6.33 12.86 0.55
N SER A 252 -6.89 13.90 -0.09
CA SER A 252 -7.79 13.76 -1.23
C SER A 252 -7.68 14.88 -2.28
N SER A 253 -7.30 16.09 -1.86
CA SER A 253 -6.92 17.17 -2.77
C SER A 253 -5.43 17.16 -3.10
N VAL A 254 -5.06 17.80 -4.22
CA VAL A 254 -3.66 17.98 -4.63
C VAL A 254 -2.85 18.69 -3.54
N SER A 255 -3.46 19.67 -2.85
CA SER A 255 -2.87 20.37 -1.70
C SER A 255 -2.47 19.40 -0.60
N ASN A 256 -3.36 18.48 -0.19
CA ASN A 256 -3.08 17.53 0.90
C ASN A 256 -1.89 16.62 0.56
N TYR A 257 -1.88 16.01 -0.63
CA TYR A 257 -0.77 15.16 -1.06
C TYR A 257 0.54 15.96 -1.15
N ARG A 258 0.51 17.19 -1.68
CA ARG A 258 1.71 18.05 -1.72
C ARG A 258 2.21 18.41 -0.32
N GLU A 259 1.32 18.66 0.64
CA GLU A 259 1.68 18.91 2.04
C GLU A 259 2.39 17.71 2.69
N LEU A 260 1.97 16.48 2.38
CA LEU A 260 2.68 15.26 2.80
C LEU A 260 4.10 15.22 2.25
N TYR A 261 4.28 15.24 0.94
CA TYR A 261 5.61 15.16 0.34
C TYR A 261 6.52 16.32 0.78
N LYS A 262 6.00 17.55 0.90
CA LYS A 262 6.75 18.70 1.45
C LYS A 262 7.24 18.44 2.87
N THR A 263 6.38 17.89 3.72
CA THR A 263 6.67 17.62 5.13
C THR A 263 7.68 16.48 5.26
N TYR A 264 7.45 15.35 4.59
CA TYR A 264 8.37 14.22 4.60
C TYR A 264 9.75 14.63 4.08
N ARG A 265 9.82 15.31 2.93
CA ARG A 265 11.07 15.82 2.34
C ARG A 265 11.67 17.05 3.04
N SER A 266 11.04 17.57 4.09
CA SER A 266 11.67 18.57 4.97
C SER A 266 12.61 17.95 6.00
N ASP A 267 12.54 16.63 6.21
CA ASP A 267 13.43 15.91 7.12
C ASP A 267 14.90 16.04 6.68
N PRO A 268 15.81 16.51 7.55
CA PRO A 268 17.19 16.77 7.17
C PRO A 268 17.99 15.50 6.86
N VAL A 269 17.64 14.34 7.43
CA VAL A 269 18.28 13.06 7.14
C VAL A 269 17.84 12.57 5.76
N LEU A 270 16.54 12.59 5.47
CA LEU A 270 16.01 12.21 4.15
C LEU A 270 16.54 13.13 3.04
N GLN A 271 16.72 14.43 3.31
CA GLN A 271 17.41 15.33 2.39
C GLN A 271 18.85 14.86 2.10
N ARG A 272 19.63 14.44 3.11
CA ARG A 272 20.98 13.93 2.88
C ARG A 272 20.99 12.61 2.09
N VAL A 273 20.01 11.74 2.27
CA VAL A 273 19.86 10.53 1.44
C VAL A 273 19.70 10.90 -0.04
N HIS A 274 18.77 11.80 -0.37
CA HIS A 274 18.53 12.26 -1.73
C HIS A 274 19.66 13.10 -2.34
N GLU A 275 20.41 13.81 -1.49
CA GLU A 275 21.63 14.52 -1.87
C GLU A 275 22.81 13.57 -2.12
N GLN A 276 22.81 12.35 -1.58
CA GLN A 276 23.97 11.44 -1.59
C GLN A 276 23.83 10.28 -2.58
N TYR A 277 22.62 9.79 -2.84
CA TYR A 277 22.36 8.63 -3.69
C TYR A 277 21.25 8.92 -4.72
N PRO A 278 21.30 8.34 -5.93
CA PRO A 278 20.11 8.23 -6.76
C PRO A 278 19.11 7.27 -6.11
N MET A 279 17.83 7.63 -6.14
CA MET A 279 16.73 6.81 -5.66
C MET A 279 15.91 6.25 -6.82
N ILE A 280 15.77 4.94 -6.88
CA ILE A 280 14.86 4.22 -7.76
C ILE A 280 13.61 3.94 -6.93
N ALA A 281 12.44 4.41 -7.37
CA ALA A 281 11.21 4.36 -6.57
C ALA A 281 10.02 3.71 -7.29
N ILE A 282 9.25 2.92 -6.55
CA ILE A 282 7.88 2.47 -6.86
C ILE A 282 7.00 2.79 -5.63
N TRP A 283 5.72 3.12 -5.87
CA TRP A 283 4.72 3.27 -4.82
C TRP A 283 4.24 1.93 -4.27
N ASP A 284 3.59 1.93 -3.11
CA ASP A 284 2.62 0.91 -2.73
C ASP A 284 1.23 1.54 -2.60
N ASP A 285 0.51 1.32 -1.50
CA ASP A 285 -0.84 1.81 -1.25
C ASP A 285 -0.87 3.19 -0.60
N HIS A 286 -0.04 3.45 0.41
CA HIS A 286 -0.06 4.70 1.19
C HIS A 286 0.34 5.97 0.41
N GLU A 287 0.90 5.84 -0.79
CA GLU A 287 0.96 6.94 -1.76
C GLU A 287 -0.43 7.45 -2.22
N TYR A 288 -1.49 6.65 -2.02
CA TYR A 288 -2.88 6.95 -2.35
C TYR A 288 -3.82 6.74 -1.16
N SER A 289 -3.91 5.52 -0.60
CA SER A 289 -4.83 5.08 0.45
C SER A 289 -4.51 3.66 0.94
N ASP A 290 -4.55 3.42 2.26
CA ASP A 290 -4.45 2.10 2.93
C ASP A 290 -5.21 0.95 2.21
N ASP A 291 -4.51 -0.17 1.97
CA ASP A 291 -4.94 -1.41 1.29
C ASP A 291 -5.74 -1.21 0.00
N CYS A 292 -5.44 -0.14 -0.75
CA CYS A 292 -6.18 0.17 -1.97
C CYS A 292 -6.07 -0.92 -3.05
N TRP A 293 -7.11 -1.00 -3.87
CA TRP A 293 -7.07 -1.67 -5.16
C TRP A 293 -7.51 -0.68 -6.26
N GLY A 294 -6.63 -0.45 -7.23
CA GLY A 294 -6.85 0.51 -8.31
C GLY A 294 -7.10 1.94 -7.82
N ALA A 295 -8.36 2.37 -7.88
CA ALA A 295 -8.82 3.68 -7.42
C ALA A 295 -9.92 3.59 -6.34
N THR A 296 -9.95 2.49 -5.58
CA THR A 296 -10.86 2.26 -4.44
C THR A 296 -10.07 2.32 -3.13
N ALA A 297 -10.57 3.08 -2.15
CA ALA A 297 -10.07 3.11 -0.77
C ALA A 297 -10.89 2.17 0.14
N THR A 298 -10.38 1.89 1.35
CA THR A 298 -10.94 0.85 2.24
C THR A 298 -11.44 1.37 3.61
N TYR A 299 -11.38 2.69 3.88
CA TYR A 299 -11.59 3.26 5.22
C TYR A 299 -12.96 2.99 5.84
N PHE A 300 -13.97 2.70 5.02
CA PHE A 300 -15.34 2.47 5.46
C PHE A 300 -15.75 1.01 5.37
N ASP A 301 -14.88 0.05 5.04
CA ASP A 301 -15.16 -1.40 5.02
C ASP A 301 -16.44 -1.75 4.20
N GLU A 302 -16.58 -1.23 2.97
CA GLU A 302 -17.81 -1.29 2.15
C GLU A 302 -19.09 -0.67 2.76
N ARG A 303 -19.02 0.07 3.89
CA ARG A 303 -20.21 0.80 4.40
C ARG A 303 -20.64 1.93 3.45
N LYS A 304 -19.74 2.36 2.57
CA LYS A 304 -19.90 3.37 1.53
C LYS A 304 -19.13 2.91 0.29
N ASP A 305 -19.48 3.46 -0.86
CA ASP A 305 -18.62 3.38 -2.05
C ASP A 305 -17.46 4.37 -1.89
N GLU A 306 -16.25 3.89 -2.16
CA GLU A 306 -14.98 4.62 -2.04
C GLU A 306 -14.20 4.69 -3.36
N TYR A 307 -14.80 4.21 -4.47
CA TYR A 307 -14.20 4.31 -5.80
C TYR A 307 -14.11 5.77 -6.26
N ASN A 308 -12.89 6.28 -6.41
CA ASN A 308 -12.62 7.69 -6.66
C ASN A 308 -11.42 7.89 -7.62
N PRO A 309 -11.62 7.70 -8.94
CA PRO A 309 -10.60 7.98 -9.96
C PRO A 309 -9.99 9.39 -9.85
N PRO A 310 -10.76 10.48 -9.64
CA PRO A 310 -10.17 11.81 -9.46
C PRO A 310 -9.25 11.95 -8.25
N ARG A 311 -9.42 11.15 -7.19
CA ARG A 311 -8.45 11.10 -6.07
C ARG A 311 -7.16 10.38 -6.51
N ARG A 312 -7.29 9.28 -7.26
CA ARG A 312 -6.14 8.51 -7.78
C ARG A 312 -5.31 9.36 -8.74
N ASP A 313 -5.93 10.05 -9.69
CA ASP A 313 -5.25 11.00 -10.61
C ASP A 313 -4.39 12.03 -9.85
N ARG A 314 -4.92 12.58 -8.74
CA ARG A 314 -4.21 13.59 -7.93
C ARG A 314 -3.04 12.99 -7.16
N ALA A 315 -3.21 11.79 -6.60
CA ALA A 315 -2.13 11.06 -5.94
C ALA A 315 -0.99 10.74 -6.91
N GLU A 316 -1.32 10.20 -8.09
CA GLU A 316 -0.35 9.89 -9.15
C GLU A 316 0.34 11.16 -9.67
N GLN A 317 -0.40 12.24 -9.92
CA GLN A 317 0.17 13.53 -10.29
C GLN A 317 1.22 13.99 -9.27
N VAL A 318 0.88 13.98 -7.97
CA VAL A 318 1.79 14.48 -6.93
C VAL A 318 2.98 13.54 -6.70
N TYR A 319 2.81 12.22 -6.83
CA TYR A 319 3.92 11.27 -6.85
C TYR A 319 4.95 11.64 -7.93
N TYR A 320 4.48 11.88 -9.17
CA TYR A 320 5.33 12.34 -10.27
C TYR A 320 5.86 13.77 -10.08
N GLU A 321 5.22 14.63 -9.28
CA GLU A 321 5.78 15.95 -8.94
C GLU A 321 6.95 15.84 -7.96
N PHE A 322 6.91 14.91 -6.99
CA PHE A 322 7.85 14.88 -5.86
C PHE A 322 8.89 13.75 -5.86
N MET A 323 8.72 12.71 -6.69
CA MET A 323 9.68 11.60 -6.79
C MET A 323 10.61 11.75 -8.00
N PRO A 324 11.91 11.41 -7.89
CA PRO A 324 12.88 11.57 -8.97
C PRO A 324 12.79 10.45 -10.03
N VAL A 325 11.57 10.00 -10.35
CA VAL A 325 11.31 8.93 -11.31
C VAL A 325 11.28 9.45 -12.75
N ASP A 326 11.76 8.63 -13.66
CA ASP A 326 11.54 8.77 -15.09
C ASP A 326 10.09 8.38 -15.43
N ASP A 327 9.59 8.82 -16.57
CA ASP A 327 8.32 8.30 -17.11
C ASP A 327 8.64 7.39 -18.30
N PRO A 328 8.42 6.06 -18.20
CA PRO A 328 8.73 5.13 -19.29
C PRO A 328 7.87 5.36 -20.54
N ALA A 329 6.77 6.10 -20.45
CA ALA A 329 5.99 6.54 -21.62
C ALA A 329 6.58 7.78 -22.31
N MET A 330 7.52 8.51 -21.68
CA MET A 330 8.19 9.67 -22.26
C MET A 330 9.47 9.28 -23.00
N THR A 331 9.48 9.46 -24.32
CA THR A 331 10.66 9.21 -25.18
C THR A 331 11.63 10.40 -25.26
N THR A 332 11.31 11.52 -24.60
CA THR A 332 12.06 12.78 -24.68
C THR A 332 13.02 12.98 -23.50
N THR A 333 14.17 13.61 -23.76
CA THR A 333 15.10 14.10 -22.73
C THR A 333 14.83 15.57 -22.40
N GLY A 334 15.21 16.02 -21.20
CA GLY A 334 14.99 17.38 -20.73
C GLY A 334 13.97 17.45 -19.60
N THR A 335 13.21 18.54 -19.51
CA THR A 335 12.18 18.71 -18.46
C THR A 335 11.09 17.66 -18.60
N LEU A 336 10.87 16.87 -17.54
CA LEU A 336 9.82 15.86 -17.47
C LEU A 336 8.55 16.47 -16.87
N SER A 337 7.41 16.26 -17.52
CA SER A 337 6.08 16.64 -17.03
C SER A 337 5.12 15.52 -17.42
N LYS A 338 4.34 15.04 -16.45
CA LYS A 338 3.42 13.91 -16.63
C LYS A 338 2.19 14.40 -17.40
N ASP A 339 1.88 13.78 -18.55
CA ASP A 339 0.63 14.05 -19.26
C ASP A 339 -0.56 13.54 -18.43
N PRO A 340 -1.51 14.39 -18.01
CA PRO A 340 -2.68 13.98 -17.26
C PRO A 340 -3.52 12.90 -17.96
N ASN A 341 -3.48 12.83 -19.30
CA ASN A 341 -4.20 11.80 -20.08
C ASN A 341 -3.58 10.39 -19.96
N THR A 342 -2.41 10.30 -19.32
CA THR A 342 -1.66 9.05 -19.06
C THR A 342 -1.64 8.66 -17.58
N LEU A 343 -2.40 9.35 -16.73
CA LEU A 343 -2.69 8.93 -15.35
C LEU A 343 -3.73 7.79 -15.36
N TRP A 344 -4.24 7.42 -14.19
CA TRP A 344 -5.26 6.40 -13.97
C TRP A 344 -6.36 6.35 -15.05
N PRO A 345 -6.72 5.16 -15.58
CA PRO A 345 -6.17 3.82 -15.32
C PRO A 345 -5.00 3.45 -16.25
N LYS A 346 -4.39 4.43 -16.95
CA LYS A 346 -3.39 4.22 -18.00
C LYS A 346 -1.94 4.41 -17.52
N ASN A 347 -1.74 4.73 -16.24
CA ASN A 347 -0.39 4.97 -15.76
C ASN A 347 0.49 3.72 -15.86
N VAL A 348 1.77 3.94 -16.11
CA VAL A 348 2.81 2.90 -16.16
C VAL A 348 3.99 3.38 -15.33
N LEU A 349 4.13 2.82 -14.13
CA LEU A 349 5.28 3.08 -13.25
C LEU A 349 6.24 1.89 -13.18
N TYR A 350 5.75 0.67 -13.45
CA TYR A 350 6.58 -0.53 -13.59
C TYR A 350 7.60 -0.36 -14.72
N ARG A 351 8.86 -0.71 -14.47
CA ARG A 351 9.99 -0.46 -15.37
C ARG A 351 11.22 -1.27 -14.95
N ARG A 352 12.24 -1.31 -15.81
CA ARG A 352 13.49 -2.04 -15.54
C ARG A 352 14.72 -1.17 -15.75
N LEU A 353 15.76 -1.40 -14.95
CA LEU A 353 17.02 -0.67 -14.97
C LEU A 353 18.20 -1.66 -14.94
N ARG A 354 19.21 -1.38 -15.77
CA ARG A 354 20.33 -2.29 -16.02
C ARG A 354 21.62 -1.76 -15.41
N PHE A 355 22.30 -2.58 -14.60
CA PHE A 355 23.56 -2.25 -13.95
C PHE A 355 24.64 -3.28 -14.30
N GLY A 356 25.47 -2.95 -15.30
CA GLY A 356 26.59 -3.81 -15.70
C GLY A 356 26.13 -5.14 -16.30
N GLN A 357 26.98 -6.16 -16.21
CA GLN A 357 26.58 -7.55 -16.48
C GLN A 357 25.85 -8.21 -15.30
N ASN A 358 25.77 -7.55 -14.15
CA ASN A 358 25.48 -8.23 -12.88
C ASN A 358 24.03 -8.12 -12.41
N LEU A 359 23.35 -7.00 -12.66
CA LEU A 359 21.98 -6.80 -12.15
C LEU A 359 21.05 -6.17 -13.21
N GLU A 360 19.91 -6.83 -13.42
CA GLU A 360 18.68 -6.19 -13.89
C GLU A 360 17.76 -5.98 -12.68
N ALA A 361 17.33 -4.75 -12.42
CA ALA A 361 16.28 -4.44 -11.44
C ALA A 361 14.95 -4.26 -12.17
N VAL A 362 13.91 -5.00 -11.76
CA VAL A 362 12.59 -5.05 -12.42
C VAL A 362 11.52 -4.66 -11.42
N LEU A 363 10.98 -3.45 -11.54
CA LEU A 363 9.97 -2.90 -10.64
C LEU A 363 8.58 -3.30 -11.12
N LEU A 364 7.79 -3.94 -10.26
CA LEU A 364 6.38 -4.26 -10.48
C LEU A 364 5.47 -3.25 -9.78
N ASP A 365 4.28 -3.02 -10.33
CA ASP A 365 3.21 -2.20 -9.73
C ASP A 365 2.08 -3.13 -9.29
N TYR A 366 1.94 -3.33 -7.98
CA TYR A 366 0.97 -4.25 -7.38
C TYR A 366 -0.41 -3.61 -7.20
N ARG A 367 -0.48 -2.31 -6.90
CA ARG A 367 -1.72 -1.64 -6.47
C ARG A 367 -2.60 -1.17 -7.63
N SER A 368 -2.01 -0.80 -8.77
CA SER A 368 -2.79 -0.27 -9.91
C SER A 368 -3.66 -1.31 -10.62
N TYR A 369 -3.26 -2.60 -10.63
CA TYR A 369 -3.92 -3.62 -11.48
C TYR A 369 -4.64 -4.72 -10.69
N ARG A 370 -4.38 -4.85 -9.39
CA ARG A 370 -5.01 -5.89 -8.58
C ARG A 370 -6.53 -5.74 -8.51
N PRO A 371 -7.26 -6.86 -8.46
CA PRO A 371 -8.65 -6.83 -8.05
C PRO A 371 -8.74 -6.52 -6.53
N ASP A 372 -9.98 -6.31 -6.11
CA ASP A 372 -10.38 -6.31 -4.70
C ASP A 372 -10.07 -7.64 -4.00
N HIS A 373 -10.14 -7.66 -2.68
CA HIS A 373 -9.99 -8.84 -1.84
C HIS A 373 -11.03 -9.92 -2.17
N LEU A 374 -10.61 -11.19 -2.06
CA LEU A 374 -11.48 -12.35 -2.34
C LEU A 374 -12.72 -12.44 -1.42
N ILE A 375 -12.64 -11.86 -0.22
CA ILE A 375 -13.75 -11.80 0.74
C ILE A 375 -14.07 -10.32 1.01
N PRO A 376 -15.19 -9.79 0.47
CA PRO A 376 -15.54 -8.37 0.63
C PRO A 376 -15.71 -7.92 2.08
N GLU A 377 -15.33 -6.69 2.43
CA GLU A 377 -15.42 -6.19 3.81
C GLU A 377 -16.86 -6.10 4.32
N GLY A 378 -17.84 -5.86 3.45
CA GLY A 378 -19.28 -5.88 3.71
C GLY A 378 -19.93 -7.25 3.50
N ALA A 379 -19.17 -8.32 3.25
CA ALA A 379 -19.70 -9.67 3.11
C ALA A 379 -20.47 -10.12 4.36
N PHE A 380 -21.68 -10.66 4.16
CA PHE A 380 -22.50 -11.20 5.24
C PHE A 380 -21.88 -12.51 5.80
N PRO A 381 -21.46 -12.57 7.09
CA PRO A 381 -20.87 -13.77 7.70
C PRO A 381 -21.67 -15.07 7.45
N GLY A 382 -23.00 -14.97 7.44
CA GLY A 382 -23.89 -16.11 7.26
C GLY A 382 -24.05 -16.60 5.83
N LYS A 383 -23.59 -15.88 4.80
CA LYS A 383 -23.78 -16.28 3.39
C LYS A 383 -22.94 -17.51 3.07
N VAL A 384 -23.57 -18.59 2.62
CA VAL A 384 -22.86 -19.78 2.13
C VAL A 384 -22.37 -19.54 0.71
N VAL A 385 -21.06 -19.65 0.51
CA VAL A 385 -20.39 -19.45 -0.79
C VAL A 385 -19.95 -20.76 -1.44
N MET A 386 -19.73 -21.81 -0.64
CA MET A 386 -19.54 -23.18 -1.15
C MET A 386 -20.56 -24.12 -0.49
N SER A 387 -21.58 -24.51 -1.25
CA SER A 387 -22.61 -25.45 -0.82
C SER A 387 -22.10 -26.90 -0.83
N ALA A 388 -22.85 -27.84 -0.25
CA ALA A 388 -22.48 -29.26 -0.29
C ALA A 388 -22.27 -29.78 -1.73
N PRO A 389 -23.15 -29.52 -2.72
CA PRO A 389 -22.89 -29.89 -4.11
C PRO A 389 -21.61 -29.28 -4.72
N VAL A 390 -21.29 -28.02 -4.40
CA VAL A 390 -20.05 -27.36 -4.86
C VAL A 390 -18.84 -28.06 -4.25
N LEU A 391 -18.84 -28.33 -2.96
CA LEU A 391 -17.73 -28.99 -2.26
C LEU A 391 -17.55 -30.44 -2.72
N ILE A 392 -18.64 -31.17 -3.00
CA ILE A 392 -18.59 -32.50 -3.63
C ILE A 392 -17.99 -32.41 -5.05
N GLY A 393 -18.31 -31.37 -5.82
CA GLY A 393 -17.71 -31.13 -7.13
C GLY A 393 -16.22 -30.82 -7.10
N VAL A 394 -15.75 -30.08 -6.08
CA VAL A 394 -14.34 -29.70 -5.92
C VAL A 394 -13.49 -30.81 -5.29
N LEU A 395 -14.01 -31.51 -4.27
CA LEU A 395 -13.27 -32.49 -3.48
C LEU A 395 -13.51 -33.95 -3.92
N GLY A 396 -14.65 -34.23 -4.55
CA GLY A 396 -15.21 -35.56 -4.71
C GLY A 396 -15.96 -36.05 -3.45
N GLN A 397 -16.97 -36.91 -3.64
CA GLN A 397 -17.86 -37.38 -2.57
C GLN A 397 -17.12 -37.95 -1.36
N THR A 398 -16.19 -38.89 -1.58
CA THR A 398 -15.44 -39.56 -0.50
C THR A 398 -14.62 -38.59 0.35
N GLN A 399 -14.00 -37.58 -0.28
CA GLN A 399 -13.22 -36.59 0.44
C GLN A 399 -14.13 -35.63 1.19
N TYR A 400 -15.23 -35.17 0.56
CA TYR A 400 -16.26 -34.38 1.23
C TYR A 400 -16.80 -35.10 2.48
N ASP A 401 -17.17 -36.37 2.38
CA ASP A 401 -17.70 -37.15 3.52
C ASP A 401 -16.69 -37.30 4.66
N ALA A 402 -15.39 -37.38 4.35
CA ALA A 402 -14.32 -37.43 5.35
C ALA A 402 -14.10 -36.08 6.07
N VAL A 403 -14.45 -34.94 5.46
CA VAL A 403 -14.15 -33.60 6.00
C VAL A 403 -15.36 -32.78 6.40
N LYS A 404 -16.58 -33.14 5.97
CA LYS A 404 -17.81 -32.33 6.13
C LYS A 404 -18.16 -31.96 7.57
N ALA A 405 -17.67 -32.70 8.57
CA ALA A 405 -17.82 -32.34 9.98
C ALA A 405 -17.18 -30.99 10.33
N GLY A 406 -16.14 -30.57 9.59
CA GLY A 406 -15.51 -29.27 9.68
C GLY A 406 -16.21 -28.14 8.92
N PHE A 407 -17.27 -28.44 8.16
CA PHE A 407 -18.10 -27.46 7.48
C PHE A 407 -19.38 -27.17 8.28
N GLY A 408 -19.91 -25.94 8.14
CA GLY A 408 -21.10 -25.51 8.86
C GLY A 408 -22.40 -25.98 8.20
N PRO A 409 -23.39 -26.44 8.96
CA PRO A 409 -24.71 -26.72 8.42
C PRO A 409 -25.39 -25.44 7.93
N TYR A 410 -26.22 -25.54 6.90
CA TYR A 410 -26.94 -24.42 6.32
C TYR A 410 -28.39 -24.76 5.94
N VAL A 411 -29.20 -23.71 5.82
CA VAL A 411 -30.57 -23.74 5.32
C VAL A 411 -30.66 -22.99 3.98
N ASP A 412 -31.64 -23.34 3.15
CA ASP A 412 -32.00 -22.55 1.96
C ASP A 412 -33.29 -21.77 2.26
N THR A 413 -33.14 -20.47 2.50
CA THR A 413 -34.24 -19.55 2.83
C THR A 413 -35.19 -19.29 1.67
N THR A 414 -34.91 -19.75 0.45
CA THR A 414 -35.87 -19.69 -0.67
C THR A 414 -36.87 -20.84 -0.65
N THR A 415 -36.60 -21.89 0.13
CA THR A 415 -37.38 -23.13 0.19
C THR A 415 -38.10 -23.30 1.52
N ALA A 416 -39.16 -24.12 1.53
CA ALA A 416 -39.86 -24.46 2.76
C ALA A 416 -39.03 -25.41 3.65
N PRO A 417 -39.07 -25.30 4.99
CA PRO A 417 -39.89 -24.36 5.78
C PRO A 417 -39.24 -22.98 5.99
N TRP A 418 -38.00 -22.78 5.55
CA TRP A 418 -37.17 -21.63 5.92
C TRP A 418 -37.60 -20.30 5.30
N ASN A 419 -38.25 -20.35 4.14
CA ASN A 419 -38.80 -19.17 3.46
C ASN A 419 -39.86 -18.41 4.27
N ALA A 420 -40.58 -19.08 5.17
CA ALA A 420 -41.53 -18.44 6.08
C ALA A 420 -40.87 -17.45 7.05
N TYR A 421 -39.57 -17.55 7.29
CA TYR A 421 -38.84 -16.71 8.24
C TYR A 421 -38.34 -15.39 7.64
N LEU A 422 -38.22 -15.29 6.31
CA LEU A 422 -37.55 -14.15 5.65
C LEU A 422 -38.15 -12.79 6.04
N GLN A 423 -39.48 -12.67 6.06
CA GLN A 423 -40.17 -11.42 6.43
C GLN A 423 -39.86 -10.96 7.87
N ALA A 424 -39.63 -11.90 8.78
CA ALA A 424 -39.27 -11.63 10.17
C ALA A 424 -37.77 -11.29 10.34
N LEU A 425 -36.89 -11.94 9.57
CA LEU A 425 -35.44 -11.82 9.73
C LEU A 425 -34.81 -10.64 8.96
N ILE A 426 -35.41 -10.20 7.85
CA ILE A 426 -34.91 -9.06 7.05
C ILE A 426 -34.79 -7.78 7.89
N PRO A 427 -35.82 -7.35 8.66
CA PRO A 427 -35.71 -6.16 9.52
C PRO A 427 -34.64 -6.30 10.61
N VAL A 428 -34.45 -7.50 11.16
CA VAL A 428 -33.45 -7.78 12.21
C VAL A 428 -32.03 -7.62 11.66
N LEU A 429 -31.73 -8.24 10.52
CA LEU A 429 -30.41 -8.09 9.87
C LEU A 429 -30.17 -6.65 9.39
N ALA A 430 -31.19 -6.00 8.80
CA ALA A 430 -31.09 -4.60 8.39
C ALA A 430 -30.76 -3.67 9.58
N GLN A 431 -31.40 -3.89 10.74
CA GLN A 431 -31.10 -3.14 11.95
C GLN A 431 -29.69 -3.43 12.48
N GLY A 432 -29.18 -4.66 12.32
CA GLY A 432 -27.78 -5.01 12.60
C GLY A 432 -26.80 -4.24 11.71
N TYR A 433 -27.07 -4.12 10.41
CA TYR A 433 -26.24 -3.30 9.51
C TYR A 433 -26.25 -1.82 9.87
N VAL A 434 -27.41 -1.25 10.24
CA VAL A 434 -27.49 0.14 10.72
C VAL A 434 -26.68 0.35 12.00
N GLN A 435 -26.70 -0.61 12.93
CA GLN A 435 -25.88 -0.55 14.15
C GLN A 435 -24.37 -0.65 13.85
N ALA A 436 -24.00 -1.36 12.78
CA ALA A 436 -22.63 -1.43 12.28
C ALA A 436 -22.23 -0.23 11.38
N GLY A 437 -23.05 0.82 11.29
CA GLY A 437 -22.74 2.07 10.58
C GLY A 437 -23.20 2.13 9.13
N TYR A 438 -23.94 1.14 8.63
CA TYR A 438 -24.46 1.14 7.25
C TYR A 438 -25.65 2.11 7.07
N ALA A 439 -25.82 2.63 5.85
CA ALA A 439 -26.91 3.54 5.54
C ALA A 439 -28.30 2.88 5.70
N ALA A 440 -29.13 3.43 6.58
CA ALA A 440 -30.46 2.89 6.89
C ALA A 440 -31.41 2.79 5.68
N SER A 441 -31.25 3.68 4.69
CA SER A 441 -31.98 3.62 3.41
C SER A 441 -31.61 2.42 2.52
N LEU A 442 -30.41 1.85 2.71
CA LEU A 442 -29.89 0.72 1.92
C LEU A 442 -29.98 -0.62 2.68
N ALA A 443 -30.00 -0.57 4.01
CA ALA A 443 -29.88 -1.73 4.89
C ALA A 443 -30.92 -2.84 4.62
N THR A 444 -32.19 -2.49 4.38
CA THR A 444 -33.25 -3.47 4.05
C THR A 444 -32.99 -4.19 2.72
N GLY A 445 -32.51 -3.46 1.71
CA GLY A 445 -32.16 -4.04 0.41
C GLY A 445 -30.99 -5.02 0.53
N LYS A 446 -29.90 -4.60 1.19
CA LYS A 446 -28.75 -5.46 1.47
C LYS A 446 -29.14 -6.71 2.28
N ALA A 447 -29.91 -6.53 3.37
CA ALA A 447 -30.38 -7.64 4.20
C ALA A 447 -31.25 -8.66 3.42
N THR A 448 -32.07 -8.18 2.48
CA THR A 448 -32.87 -9.05 1.59
C THR A 448 -31.98 -9.89 0.69
N THR A 449 -31.00 -9.27 0.02
CA THR A 449 -30.02 -9.96 -0.84
C THR A 449 -29.16 -10.96 -0.07
N ASP A 450 -28.69 -10.58 1.11
CA ASP A 450 -27.82 -11.41 1.95
C ASP A 450 -28.58 -12.62 2.51
N LEU A 451 -29.82 -12.44 2.97
CA LEU A 451 -30.63 -13.56 3.50
C LEU A 451 -31.21 -14.47 2.43
N THR A 452 -31.33 -14.04 1.18
CA THR A 452 -31.90 -14.87 0.10
C THR A 452 -30.95 -15.99 -0.30
N GLY A 453 -31.43 -17.24 -0.25
CA GLY A 453 -30.68 -18.44 -0.64
C GLY A 453 -30.02 -19.13 0.56
N LEU A 454 -28.78 -19.58 0.36
CA LEU A 454 -28.09 -20.42 1.34
C LEU A 454 -27.50 -19.60 2.49
N VAL A 455 -27.98 -19.86 3.71
CA VAL A 455 -27.58 -19.17 4.95
C VAL A 455 -27.14 -20.19 6.00
N SER A 456 -26.01 -19.93 6.65
CA SER A 456 -25.49 -20.71 7.79
C SER A 456 -26.57 -20.88 8.85
N ALA A 457 -26.85 -22.14 9.23
CA ALA A 457 -27.86 -22.47 10.24
C ALA A 457 -27.52 -21.87 11.61
N TYR A 458 -26.23 -21.66 11.89
CA TYR A 458 -25.78 -20.94 13.09
C TYR A 458 -26.27 -19.47 13.07
N VAL A 459 -25.98 -18.74 11.99
CA VAL A 459 -26.36 -17.32 11.86
C VAL A 459 -27.88 -17.16 11.75
N PHE A 460 -28.56 -18.09 11.07
CA PHE A 460 -30.02 -18.17 11.04
C PHE A 460 -30.60 -18.27 12.46
N ASN A 461 -30.10 -19.19 13.29
CA ASN A 461 -30.53 -19.31 14.68
C ASN A 461 -30.20 -18.07 15.54
N GLN A 462 -29.09 -17.36 15.27
CA GLN A 462 -28.82 -16.08 15.93
C GLN A 462 -29.86 -15.01 15.58
N LEU A 463 -30.20 -14.87 14.29
CA LEU A 463 -31.22 -13.91 13.83
C LEU A 463 -32.62 -14.25 14.36
N VAL A 464 -33.00 -15.53 14.40
CA VAL A 464 -34.24 -15.99 15.04
C VAL A 464 -34.22 -15.70 16.55
N GLY A 465 -33.09 -15.91 17.22
CA GLY A 465 -32.91 -15.56 18.63
C GLY A 465 -33.10 -14.05 18.89
N GLN A 466 -32.49 -13.20 18.07
CA GLN A 466 -32.64 -11.74 18.13
C GLN A 466 -34.08 -11.29 17.84
N PHE A 467 -34.73 -11.89 16.82
CA PHE A 467 -36.16 -11.66 16.54
C PHE A 467 -37.04 -12.00 17.75
N ASN A 468 -36.85 -13.19 18.34
CA ASN A 468 -37.61 -13.64 19.51
C ASN A 468 -37.39 -12.76 20.74
N GLN A 469 -36.19 -12.23 20.93
CA GLN A 469 -35.90 -11.25 21.99
C GLN A 469 -36.63 -9.93 21.75
N ALA A 470 -36.67 -9.44 20.50
CA ALA A 470 -37.41 -8.22 20.14
C ALA A 470 -38.93 -8.39 20.31
N VAL A 471 -39.47 -9.56 19.94
CA VAL A 471 -40.88 -9.93 20.19
C VAL A 471 -41.18 -9.95 21.69
N ALA A 472 -40.36 -10.65 22.49
CA ALA A 472 -40.53 -10.72 23.95
C ALA A 472 -40.40 -9.34 24.64
N ALA A 473 -39.59 -8.43 24.08
CA ALA A 473 -39.47 -7.05 24.52
C ALA A 473 -40.60 -6.12 24.03
N GLY A 474 -41.60 -6.64 23.29
CA GLY A 474 -42.71 -5.86 22.74
C GLY A 474 -42.33 -4.90 21.61
N GLN A 475 -41.15 -5.06 21.01
CA GLN A 475 -40.61 -4.18 19.98
C GLN A 475 -41.21 -4.44 18.58
N ILE A 476 -41.83 -5.61 18.39
CA ILE A 476 -42.48 -6.03 17.15
C ILE A 476 -43.94 -6.39 17.47
N PRO A 477 -44.87 -5.41 17.52
CA PRO A 477 -46.25 -5.66 17.92
C PRO A 477 -46.98 -6.66 17.00
N GLY A 478 -47.70 -7.60 17.59
CA GLY A 478 -48.48 -8.61 16.87
C GLY A 478 -47.68 -9.79 16.30
N ALA A 479 -46.34 -9.78 16.40
CA ALA A 479 -45.51 -10.92 16.06
C ALA A 479 -45.48 -11.97 17.19
N THR A 480 -45.28 -13.23 16.83
CA THR A 480 -45.04 -14.36 17.74
C THR A 480 -43.63 -14.89 17.57
N ALA A 481 -43.08 -15.50 18.63
CA ALA A 481 -41.75 -16.10 18.59
C ALA A 481 -41.70 -17.26 17.58
N LEU A 482 -40.64 -17.30 16.78
CA LEU A 482 -40.38 -18.33 15.79
C LEU A 482 -39.53 -19.47 16.40
N PRO A 483 -39.77 -20.73 16.03
CA PRO A 483 -38.96 -21.83 16.56
C PRO A 483 -37.51 -21.75 16.04
N LEU A 484 -36.56 -22.10 16.90
CA LEU A 484 -35.16 -22.29 16.51
C LEU A 484 -35.00 -23.64 15.81
N ILE A 485 -33.97 -23.76 14.96
CA ILE A 485 -33.51 -25.06 14.45
C ILE A 485 -33.00 -25.87 15.66
N ASP A 486 -33.68 -26.98 15.98
CA ASP A 486 -33.28 -27.90 17.05
C ASP A 486 -32.01 -28.69 16.68
N GLN A 487 -31.40 -29.34 17.67
CA GLN A 487 -30.11 -30.03 17.48
C GLN A 487 -30.19 -31.18 16.47
N ALA A 488 -31.31 -31.93 16.44
CA ALA A 488 -31.47 -33.08 15.56
C ALA A 488 -31.58 -32.63 14.10
N THR A 489 -32.36 -31.57 13.85
CA THR A 489 -32.46 -30.92 12.54
C THR A 489 -31.11 -30.32 12.15
N TYR A 490 -30.47 -29.57 13.05
CA TYR A 490 -29.19 -28.89 12.82
C TYR A 490 -28.06 -29.84 12.40
N ASP A 491 -27.97 -31.02 13.03
CA ASP A 491 -26.96 -32.02 12.68
C ASP A 491 -27.27 -32.78 11.38
N ALA A 492 -28.54 -32.83 10.96
CA ALA A 492 -29.00 -33.46 9.72
C ALA A 492 -28.93 -32.52 8.48
N LEU A 493 -28.75 -31.21 8.66
CA LEU A 493 -28.66 -30.24 7.57
C LEU A 493 -27.42 -30.47 6.67
N PRO A 494 -27.51 -30.12 5.37
CA PRO A 494 -26.35 -30.12 4.48
C PRO A 494 -25.28 -29.13 4.96
N ARG A 495 -24.00 -29.44 4.72
CA ARG A 495 -22.88 -28.68 5.27
C ARG A 495 -22.02 -28.03 4.18
N GLY A 496 -21.59 -26.80 4.43
CA GLY A 496 -20.89 -25.96 3.47
C GLY A 496 -20.04 -24.87 4.12
N ILE A 497 -19.38 -24.07 3.29
CA ILE A 497 -18.55 -22.94 3.71
C ILE A 497 -19.34 -21.65 3.49
N ALA A 498 -19.74 -21.03 4.60
CA ALA A 498 -20.08 -19.61 4.67
C ALA A 498 -18.87 -18.75 5.03
N TYR A 499 -18.91 -17.45 4.71
CA TYR A 499 -17.82 -16.50 4.98
C TYR A 499 -17.29 -16.56 6.43
N LEU A 500 -18.15 -16.80 7.43
CA LEU A 500 -17.71 -16.93 8.83
C LEU A 500 -16.66 -18.03 9.06
N HIS A 501 -16.68 -19.11 8.27
CA HIS A 501 -15.71 -20.21 8.41
C HIS A 501 -14.34 -19.83 7.81
N MET A 502 -14.30 -18.81 6.95
CA MET A 502 -13.07 -18.20 6.45
C MET A 502 -12.55 -17.07 7.35
N GLY A 503 -13.17 -16.83 8.52
CA GLY A 503 -12.76 -15.81 9.49
C GLY A 503 -13.65 -14.58 9.55
N LYS A 504 -14.66 -14.46 8.67
CA LYS A 504 -15.54 -13.28 8.62
C LYS A 504 -16.55 -13.25 9.77
N GLN A 505 -16.12 -12.75 10.93
CA GLN A 505 -16.91 -12.84 12.17
C GLN A 505 -17.79 -11.61 12.46
N ALA A 506 -17.61 -10.48 11.77
CA ALA A 506 -18.43 -9.28 11.96
C ALA A 506 -18.86 -8.66 10.61
N PHE A 507 -19.79 -7.69 10.67
CA PHE A 507 -20.20 -6.88 9.53
C PHE A 507 -19.22 -5.72 9.32
N PHE A 508 -18.84 -5.45 8.07
CA PHE A 508 -18.02 -4.28 7.70
C PHE A 508 -16.71 -4.24 8.50
N THR A 509 -15.77 -5.11 8.15
CA THR A 509 -14.45 -5.21 8.80
C THR A 509 -13.43 -5.85 7.87
N ASP A 510 -12.23 -5.30 7.85
CA ASP A 510 -10.95 -5.89 7.48
C ASP A 510 -10.72 -7.34 7.99
N MET A 511 -11.10 -7.68 9.22
CA MET A 511 -10.87 -8.98 9.82
C MET A 511 -11.76 -10.07 9.19
N GLY A 512 -11.11 -11.12 8.67
CA GLY A 512 -11.73 -12.13 7.82
C GLY A 512 -11.94 -11.69 6.38
N SER A 513 -11.38 -10.55 5.97
CA SER A 513 -11.37 -10.00 4.60
C SER A 513 -9.96 -9.72 4.10
N ARG A 514 -9.28 -8.73 4.69
CA ARG A 514 -7.89 -8.34 4.46
C ARG A 514 -6.93 -9.08 5.40
N TYR A 515 -7.36 -9.29 6.66
CA TYR A 515 -6.51 -9.84 7.71
C TYR A 515 -7.10 -11.08 8.39
N ALA A 516 -6.21 -11.92 8.93
CA ALA A 516 -6.54 -13.09 9.76
C ALA A 516 -7.63 -14.04 9.17
N VAL A 517 -7.53 -14.40 7.89
CA VAL A 517 -8.46 -15.37 7.26
C VAL A 517 -8.07 -16.82 7.61
N VAL A 518 -9.06 -17.69 7.76
CA VAL A 518 -8.85 -19.12 8.06
C VAL A 518 -8.33 -19.84 6.81
N GLN A 519 -7.06 -20.24 6.85
CA GLN A 519 -6.31 -20.68 5.68
C GLN A 519 -6.98 -21.85 4.92
N PRO A 520 -7.36 -22.99 5.55
CA PRO A 520 -7.81 -24.16 4.80
C PRO A 520 -9.08 -23.93 3.96
N THR A 521 -10.01 -23.13 4.49
CA THR A 521 -11.24 -22.74 3.80
C THR A 521 -11.01 -21.63 2.78
N PHE A 522 -10.11 -20.67 3.07
CA PHE A 522 -9.74 -19.62 2.13
C PHE A 522 -9.07 -20.18 0.89
N ASP A 523 -8.07 -21.06 1.04
CA ASP A 523 -7.35 -21.67 -0.08
C ASP A 523 -8.28 -22.51 -0.98
N LEU A 524 -9.27 -23.20 -0.38
CA LEU A 524 -10.27 -23.96 -1.12
C LEU A 524 -11.24 -23.06 -1.90
N TYR A 525 -11.67 -21.94 -1.30
CA TYR A 525 -12.53 -20.96 -1.97
C TYR A 525 -11.78 -20.21 -3.08
N ALA A 526 -10.54 -19.79 -2.83
CA ALA A 526 -9.67 -19.15 -3.82
C ALA A 526 -9.47 -20.03 -5.06
N GLY A 527 -9.15 -21.31 -4.85
CA GLY A 527 -9.03 -22.29 -5.93
C GLY A 527 -10.33 -22.49 -6.72
N TYR A 528 -11.48 -22.57 -6.03
CA TYR A 528 -12.79 -22.68 -6.68
C TYR A 528 -13.15 -21.43 -7.52
N MET A 529 -12.94 -20.23 -6.98
CA MET A 529 -13.24 -18.97 -7.66
C MET A 529 -12.34 -18.74 -8.88
N GLN A 530 -11.07 -19.17 -8.81
CA GLN A 530 -10.15 -19.17 -9.94
C GLN A 530 -10.53 -20.21 -11.00
N ALA A 531 -10.91 -21.43 -10.59
CA ALA A 531 -11.28 -22.52 -11.51
C ALA A 531 -12.61 -22.26 -12.25
N THR A 532 -13.52 -21.49 -11.65
CA THR A 532 -14.79 -21.08 -12.26
C THR A 532 -14.72 -19.74 -13.01
N GLY A 533 -13.57 -19.06 -12.97
CA GLY A 533 -13.40 -17.72 -13.58
C GLY A 533 -14.16 -16.60 -12.88
N GLN A 534 -14.65 -16.82 -11.66
CA GLN A 534 -15.38 -15.84 -10.85
C GLN A 534 -14.45 -14.85 -10.14
N TYR A 535 -13.18 -15.19 -9.97
CA TYR A 535 -12.14 -14.31 -9.45
C TYR A 535 -10.83 -14.56 -10.20
N GLN A 536 -10.20 -13.51 -10.74
CA GLN A 536 -8.91 -13.62 -11.41
C GLN A 536 -7.80 -13.27 -10.43
N GLN A 537 -6.97 -14.24 -10.06
CA GLN A 537 -5.84 -14.00 -9.16
C GLN A 537 -4.64 -13.44 -9.90
N ASP A 538 -4.79 -12.22 -10.40
CA ASP A 538 -3.82 -11.55 -11.25
C ASP A 538 -3.57 -10.11 -10.77
N PRO A 539 -2.74 -9.91 -9.73
CA PRO A 539 -2.46 -8.58 -9.21
C PRO A 539 -1.66 -7.68 -10.17
N LEU A 540 -1.04 -8.25 -11.21
CA LEU A 540 -0.20 -7.52 -12.17
C LEU A 540 -0.94 -7.14 -13.46
N GLY A 541 -1.97 -7.89 -13.83
CA GLY A 541 -2.64 -7.75 -15.13
C GLY A 541 -1.83 -8.38 -16.28
N ALA A 542 -2.50 -8.59 -17.42
CA ALA A 542 -1.89 -9.22 -18.59
C ALA A 542 -0.66 -8.46 -19.13
N THR A 543 -0.76 -7.13 -19.26
CA THR A 543 0.31 -6.28 -19.82
C THR A 543 1.58 -6.31 -18.97
N GLN A 544 1.44 -6.25 -17.64
CA GLN A 544 2.60 -6.23 -16.75
C GLN A 544 3.25 -7.61 -16.62
N ARG A 545 2.49 -8.71 -16.69
CA ARG A 545 3.06 -10.06 -16.81
C ARG A 545 3.88 -10.22 -18.09
N GLN A 546 3.38 -9.74 -19.23
CA GLN A 546 4.15 -9.76 -20.47
C GLN A 546 5.43 -8.91 -20.36
N PHE A 547 5.37 -7.77 -19.66
CA PHE A 547 6.57 -6.98 -19.33
C PHE A 547 7.56 -7.78 -18.47
N LEU A 548 7.10 -8.49 -17.43
CA LEU A 548 7.94 -9.33 -16.57
C LEU A 548 8.60 -10.48 -17.36
N ASP A 549 7.83 -11.21 -18.18
CA ASP A 549 8.36 -12.28 -19.04
C ASP A 549 9.47 -11.74 -19.97
N ASN A 550 9.26 -10.56 -20.57
CA ASN A 550 10.25 -9.88 -21.40
C ASN A 550 11.49 -9.40 -20.60
N ALA A 551 11.31 -9.02 -19.32
CA ALA A 551 12.40 -8.61 -18.45
C ALA A 551 13.26 -9.80 -17.98
N LEU A 552 12.65 -10.96 -17.75
CA LEU A 552 13.35 -12.20 -17.37
C LEU A 552 14.22 -12.78 -18.49
N ALA A 553 13.98 -12.38 -19.75
CA ALA A 553 14.87 -12.63 -20.88
C ALA A 553 16.17 -11.80 -20.85
N SER A 554 16.38 -10.94 -19.84
CA SER A 554 17.64 -10.23 -19.60
C SER A 554 18.83 -11.20 -19.49
N ASP A 555 19.99 -10.80 -20.00
CA ASP A 555 21.26 -11.52 -19.91
C ASP A 555 22.10 -11.16 -18.66
N ALA A 556 21.55 -10.38 -17.72
CA ALA A 556 22.21 -10.08 -16.45
C ALA A 556 22.46 -11.34 -15.61
N THR A 557 23.50 -11.34 -14.78
CA THR A 557 23.79 -12.47 -13.88
C THR A 557 22.63 -12.69 -12.90
N PHE A 558 22.11 -11.60 -12.32
CA PHE A 558 20.95 -11.60 -11.45
C PHE A 558 19.81 -10.72 -12.00
N VAL A 559 18.58 -11.12 -11.71
CA VAL A 559 17.37 -10.32 -11.95
C VAL A 559 16.67 -10.12 -10.60
N ASN A 560 16.78 -8.93 -10.02
CA ASN A 560 15.99 -8.57 -8.85
C ASN A 560 14.60 -8.12 -9.31
N VAL A 561 13.57 -8.87 -8.92
CA VAL A 561 12.17 -8.52 -9.17
C VAL A 561 11.61 -7.91 -7.89
N ILE A 562 11.16 -6.67 -7.99
CA ILE A 562 10.66 -5.90 -6.86
C ILE A 562 9.14 -6.00 -6.84
N SER A 563 8.61 -6.53 -5.75
CA SER A 563 7.19 -6.47 -5.39
C SER A 563 7.08 -5.60 -4.14
N THR A 564 6.13 -4.68 -4.11
CA THR A 564 5.99 -3.71 -3.00
C THR A 564 5.57 -4.46 -1.73
N VAL A 565 4.53 -5.29 -1.85
CA VAL A 565 4.07 -6.23 -0.82
C VAL A 565 4.90 -7.52 -0.73
N SER A 566 4.87 -8.19 0.42
CA SER A 566 5.63 -9.42 0.69
C SER A 566 5.13 -10.64 -0.11
N THR A 567 6.05 -11.47 -0.60
CA THR A 567 5.70 -12.81 -1.10
C THR A 567 5.89 -13.90 -0.06
N ALA A 568 6.41 -13.62 1.14
CA ALA A 568 6.56 -14.61 2.20
C ALA A 568 5.22 -15.35 2.48
N PRO A 569 5.22 -16.67 2.71
CA PRO A 569 4.04 -17.41 3.13
C PRO A 569 3.80 -17.15 4.63
N LEU A 570 2.95 -16.18 4.95
CA LEU A 570 2.68 -15.83 6.34
C LEU A 570 1.58 -16.75 6.87
N ARG A 571 1.87 -17.49 7.94
CA ARG A 571 0.91 -18.43 8.55
C ARG A 571 0.99 -18.36 10.06
N TRP A 572 -0.17 -18.31 10.68
CA TRP A 572 -0.32 -18.47 12.12
C TRP A 572 -0.91 -19.83 12.44
N ASN A 573 -0.03 -20.78 12.77
CA ASN A 573 -0.45 -22.11 13.17
C ASN A 573 -0.83 -22.13 14.67
N LEU A 574 -2.13 -22.04 14.94
CA LEU A 574 -2.71 -22.10 16.28
C LEU A 574 -3.39 -23.46 16.57
N THR A 575 -3.20 -24.47 15.71
CA THR A 575 -3.84 -25.80 15.85
C THR A 575 -3.57 -26.53 17.17
N THR A 576 -2.50 -26.16 17.87
CA THR A 576 -2.13 -26.71 19.20
C THR A 576 -2.33 -25.72 20.35
N ALA A 577 -2.88 -24.53 20.10
CA ALA A 577 -3.10 -23.48 21.09
C ALA A 577 -4.33 -23.77 21.97
N THR A 578 -4.25 -24.80 22.82
CA THR A 578 -5.35 -25.30 23.66
C THR A 578 -5.89 -24.29 24.70
N THR A 579 -5.16 -23.20 24.92
CA THR A 579 -5.59 -22.06 25.75
C THR A 579 -6.54 -21.10 25.03
N LEU A 580 -6.57 -21.13 23.69
CA LEU A 580 -7.52 -20.39 22.87
C LEU A 580 -8.81 -21.20 22.64
N PRO A 581 -9.96 -20.55 22.40
CA PRO A 581 -11.18 -21.26 21.99
C PRO A 581 -10.98 -22.11 20.73
N ALA A 582 -11.76 -23.18 20.58
CA ALA A 582 -11.58 -24.19 19.53
C ALA A 582 -11.69 -23.61 18.10
N GLU A 583 -12.49 -22.57 17.91
CA GLU A 583 -12.63 -21.84 16.65
C GLU A 583 -11.36 -21.09 16.21
N TYR A 584 -10.45 -20.80 17.15
CA TYR A 584 -9.11 -20.24 16.86
C TYR A 584 -8.02 -21.31 16.76
N GLN A 585 -8.32 -22.58 17.03
CA GLN A 585 -7.34 -23.69 16.95
C GLN A 585 -7.18 -24.18 15.50
N THR A 586 -6.79 -23.28 14.60
CA THR A 586 -6.64 -23.51 13.17
C THR A 586 -5.38 -22.84 12.63
N VAL A 587 -5.16 -22.86 11.31
CA VAL A 587 -4.12 -22.07 10.65
C VAL A 587 -4.76 -20.83 10.01
N PHE A 588 -4.24 -19.65 10.31
CA PHE A 588 -4.67 -18.38 9.70
C PHE A 588 -3.61 -17.85 8.73
N LYS A 589 -4.04 -17.17 7.66
CA LYS A 589 -3.19 -16.21 6.94
C LYS A 589 -3.38 -14.84 7.58
N PRO A 590 -2.33 -14.18 8.09
CA PRO A 590 -2.48 -12.93 8.83
C PRO A 590 -2.76 -11.74 7.93
N ASN A 591 -2.22 -11.73 6.71
CA ASN A 591 -2.44 -10.72 5.69
C ASN A 591 -2.75 -11.44 4.36
N VAL A 592 -3.87 -11.08 3.74
CA VAL A 592 -4.30 -11.48 2.39
C VAL A 592 -4.63 -10.29 1.49
N ASP A 593 -4.23 -9.09 1.90
CA ASP A 593 -3.97 -8.00 0.97
C ASP A 593 -2.75 -8.34 0.09
N HIS A 594 -1.74 -9.00 0.68
CA HIS A 594 -0.51 -9.43 -0.01
C HIS A 594 -0.74 -10.63 -0.95
N TRP A 595 0.34 -11.11 -1.58
CA TRP A 595 0.32 -12.28 -2.47
C TRP A 595 -0.32 -13.54 -1.86
N ASP A 596 -0.39 -13.67 -0.53
CA ASP A 596 -1.11 -14.76 0.12
C ASP A 596 -2.64 -14.70 -0.07
N GLY A 597 -3.23 -13.55 -0.43
CA GLY A 597 -4.59 -13.43 -0.94
C GLY A 597 -4.78 -13.94 -2.36
N PHE A 598 -3.68 -14.10 -3.10
CA PHE A 598 -3.63 -14.54 -4.49
C PHE A 598 -2.87 -15.87 -4.65
N PRO A 599 -3.23 -16.96 -3.92
CA PRO A 599 -2.40 -18.18 -3.87
C PRO A 599 -2.05 -18.79 -5.24
N GLN A 600 -2.98 -18.78 -6.21
CA GLN A 600 -2.69 -19.25 -7.58
C GLN A 600 -1.89 -18.21 -8.40
N GLY A 601 -2.12 -16.91 -8.20
CA GLY A 601 -1.34 -15.83 -8.82
C GLY A 601 0.11 -15.79 -8.34
N LYS A 602 0.31 -15.90 -7.03
CA LYS A 602 1.60 -16.06 -6.33
C LYS A 602 2.37 -17.27 -6.85
N GLN A 603 1.71 -18.44 -6.97
CA GLN A 603 2.36 -19.62 -7.54
C GLN A 603 2.77 -19.39 -8.99
N THR A 604 1.94 -18.71 -9.79
CA THR A 604 2.25 -18.36 -11.19
C THR A 604 3.45 -17.42 -11.29
N LEU A 605 3.54 -16.39 -10.43
CA LEU A 605 4.72 -15.52 -10.34
C LEU A 605 5.97 -16.35 -10.01
N LEU A 606 5.94 -17.12 -8.92
CA LEU A 606 7.07 -17.92 -8.46
C LEU A 606 7.54 -18.93 -9.52
N ASP A 607 6.62 -19.57 -10.23
CA ASP A 607 6.93 -20.53 -11.31
C ASP A 607 7.46 -19.84 -12.58
N THR A 608 7.10 -18.57 -12.82
CA THR A 608 7.71 -17.76 -13.88
C THR A 608 9.13 -17.33 -13.51
N LEU A 609 9.37 -16.90 -12.27
CA LEU A 609 10.72 -16.59 -11.77
C LEU A 609 11.64 -17.83 -11.76
N ALA A 610 11.10 -19.00 -11.41
CA ALA A 610 11.82 -20.28 -11.39
C ALA A 610 12.48 -20.66 -12.73
N LYS A 611 11.96 -20.14 -13.85
CA LYS A 611 12.49 -20.38 -15.21
C LYS A 611 13.81 -19.64 -15.45
N ARG A 612 14.13 -18.62 -14.65
CA ARG A 612 15.34 -17.79 -14.78
C ARG A 612 16.27 -17.99 -13.57
N PRO A 613 17.36 -18.76 -13.69
CA PRO A 613 18.39 -18.83 -12.66
C PRO A 613 18.88 -17.43 -12.29
N GLY A 614 19.13 -17.16 -11.01
CA GLY A 614 19.53 -15.83 -10.55
C GLY A 614 18.41 -14.78 -10.49
N ALA A 615 17.16 -15.14 -10.81
CA ALA A 615 16.00 -14.33 -10.44
C ALA A 615 15.70 -14.48 -8.94
N PHE A 616 15.46 -13.35 -8.27
CA PHE A 616 15.08 -13.29 -6.86
C PHE A 616 14.13 -12.12 -6.61
N LEU A 617 13.49 -12.12 -5.44
CA LEU A 617 12.53 -11.10 -5.01
C LEU A 617 13.13 -10.21 -3.92
N ALA A 618 12.76 -8.93 -3.96
CA ALA A 618 12.91 -8.01 -2.83
C ALA A 618 11.54 -7.36 -2.55
N THR A 619 11.12 -7.37 -1.28
CA THR A 619 9.76 -6.92 -0.90
C THR A 619 9.71 -6.11 0.39
N GLY A 620 8.60 -5.40 0.63
CA GLY A 620 8.38 -4.54 1.78
C GLY A 620 6.98 -4.76 2.41
N ASP A 621 6.32 -3.64 2.74
CA ASP A 621 5.00 -3.49 3.37
C ASP A 621 4.87 -4.11 4.78
N ILE A 622 5.22 -5.38 4.98
CA ILE A 622 4.84 -6.13 6.19
C ILE A 622 5.52 -5.66 7.50
N HIS A 623 6.37 -4.63 7.44
CA HIS A 623 7.12 -4.04 8.56
C HIS A 623 7.90 -5.07 9.42
N ALA A 624 8.43 -6.12 8.77
CA ALA A 624 9.24 -7.17 9.39
C ALA A 624 10.24 -7.76 8.38
N SER A 625 11.39 -8.23 8.87
CA SER A 625 12.45 -8.79 8.01
C SER A 625 12.32 -10.30 7.87
N PHE A 626 12.24 -10.81 6.63
CA PHE A 626 12.24 -12.23 6.33
C PHE A 626 13.20 -12.57 5.19
N VAL A 627 13.75 -13.78 5.21
CA VAL A 627 14.37 -14.39 4.03
C VAL A 627 13.66 -15.70 3.76
N THR A 628 12.95 -15.78 2.64
CA THR A 628 12.16 -16.95 2.27
C THR A 628 12.79 -17.66 1.07
N THR A 629 12.86 -18.99 1.13
CA THR A 629 13.21 -19.83 -0.01
C THR A 629 11.94 -20.52 -0.51
N HIS A 630 11.36 -20.00 -1.59
CA HIS A 630 10.10 -20.49 -2.15
C HIS A 630 10.27 -21.83 -2.86
N LYS A 631 9.37 -22.77 -2.55
CA LYS A 631 9.15 -23.97 -3.36
C LYS A 631 8.29 -23.60 -4.57
N THR A 632 8.69 -24.09 -5.75
CA THR A 632 8.04 -23.84 -7.04
C THR A 632 7.33 -25.12 -7.49
N SER A 633 6.19 -25.02 -8.17
CA SER A 633 5.37 -26.18 -8.55
C SER A 633 6.08 -27.09 -9.55
N THR A 634 6.96 -26.49 -10.35
CA THR A 634 7.83 -27.15 -11.34
C THR A 634 9.05 -27.84 -10.70
N MET A 635 9.35 -27.54 -9.43
CA MET A 635 10.61 -27.88 -8.74
C MET A 635 11.89 -27.48 -9.50
N ALA A 636 11.81 -26.56 -10.47
CA ALA A 636 12.91 -26.25 -11.38
C ALA A 636 14.10 -25.60 -10.65
N MET A 637 13.81 -24.54 -9.89
CA MET A 637 14.72 -23.86 -8.96
C MET A 637 13.89 -23.27 -7.81
N PRO A 638 14.45 -23.14 -6.59
CA PRO A 638 13.85 -22.29 -5.56
C PRO A 638 14.04 -20.81 -5.91
N VAL A 639 13.08 -19.97 -5.53
CA VAL A 639 13.18 -18.50 -5.64
C VAL A 639 13.45 -17.93 -4.25
N ALA A 640 14.46 -17.08 -4.12
CA ALA A 640 14.71 -16.36 -2.87
C ALA A 640 13.86 -15.08 -2.81
N ASP A 641 13.29 -14.77 -1.65
CA ASP A 641 12.64 -13.48 -1.33
C ASP A 641 13.33 -12.87 -0.11
N PHE A 642 13.77 -11.61 -0.26
CA PHE A 642 14.31 -10.77 0.79
C PHE A 642 13.27 -9.70 1.16
N THR A 643 12.43 -10.00 2.15
CA THR A 643 11.47 -9.04 2.69
C THR A 643 12.17 -8.12 3.69
N GLY A 644 12.17 -6.81 3.39
CA GLY A 644 12.76 -5.77 4.22
C GLY A 644 11.80 -5.25 5.31
N PRO A 645 12.34 -4.72 6.42
CA PRO A 645 11.55 -4.07 7.46
C PRO A 645 11.19 -2.64 7.07
N ALA A 646 10.30 -2.03 7.87
CA ALA A 646 10.04 -0.61 7.80
C ALA A 646 11.26 0.24 8.22
N LEU A 647 11.43 1.39 7.58
CA LEU A 647 12.40 2.42 7.98
C LEU A 647 12.02 3.09 9.31
N SER A 648 10.73 3.34 9.52
CA SER A 648 10.23 4.00 10.74
C SER A 648 8.79 3.65 11.13
N SER A 649 8.00 3.05 10.23
CA SER A 649 6.64 2.60 10.53
C SER A 649 6.56 1.55 11.64
N GLY A 650 5.37 1.36 12.22
CA GLY A 650 5.16 0.44 13.35
C GLY A 650 5.44 -1.01 12.99
N THR A 651 6.11 -1.76 13.85
CA THR A 651 6.49 -3.16 13.54
C THR A 651 5.27 -4.07 13.37
N PHE A 652 5.43 -5.15 12.61
CA PHE A 652 4.42 -6.21 12.50
C PHE A 652 3.90 -6.67 13.88
N ASN A 653 4.81 -6.86 14.84
CA ASN A 653 4.48 -7.21 16.23
C ASN A 653 3.52 -6.22 16.89
N ASN A 654 3.69 -4.91 16.66
CA ASN A 654 2.81 -3.90 17.24
C ASN A 654 1.39 -3.98 16.65
N PHE A 655 1.27 -4.21 15.34
CA PHE A 655 -0.03 -4.39 14.69
C PHE A 655 -0.75 -5.65 15.16
N VAL A 656 -0.03 -6.77 15.26
CA VAL A 656 -0.58 -8.04 15.78
C VAL A 656 -1.04 -7.90 17.22
N ALA A 657 -0.24 -7.25 18.08
CA ALA A 657 -0.63 -6.96 19.46
C ALA A 657 -1.86 -6.03 19.53
N GLY A 658 -1.93 -5.02 18.66
CA GLY A 658 -3.07 -4.12 18.50
C GLY A 658 -4.34 -4.86 18.12
N ALA A 659 -4.30 -5.71 17.09
CA ALA A 659 -5.41 -6.55 16.66
C ALA A 659 -5.88 -7.50 17.76
N ILE A 660 -4.96 -8.19 18.46
CA ILE A 660 -5.31 -9.06 19.60
C ILE A 660 -5.98 -8.25 20.73
N SER A 661 -5.56 -7.01 20.95
CA SER A 661 -6.17 -6.14 21.95
C SER A 661 -7.59 -5.71 21.57
N SER A 662 -7.87 -5.47 20.28
CA SER A 662 -9.18 -5.04 19.78
C SER A 662 -10.18 -6.19 19.65
N LEU A 663 -9.73 -7.45 19.52
CA LEU A 663 -10.61 -8.63 19.52
C LEU A 663 -11.56 -8.63 20.72
N THR A 664 -12.86 -8.72 20.44
CA THR A 664 -13.89 -8.90 21.47
C THR A 664 -14.17 -10.40 21.66
N GLY A 665 -14.74 -10.77 22.82
CA GLY A 665 -15.06 -12.18 23.13
C GLY A 665 -13.91 -13.02 23.72
N LEU A 666 -12.64 -12.64 23.54
CA LEU A 666 -11.52 -13.23 24.27
C LEU A 666 -11.37 -12.61 25.67
N THR A 667 -11.16 -13.47 26.67
CA THR A 667 -10.74 -13.06 28.03
C THR A 667 -9.32 -12.52 28.04
N ASP A 668 -8.94 -11.74 29.06
CA ASP A 668 -7.57 -11.20 29.19
C ASP A 668 -6.50 -12.30 29.20
N ALA A 669 -6.80 -13.46 29.81
CA ALA A 669 -5.93 -14.63 29.79
C ALA A 669 -5.75 -15.22 28.37
N GLN A 670 -6.83 -15.24 27.57
CA GLN A 670 -6.77 -15.67 26.17
C GLN A 670 -6.06 -14.65 25.28
N LYS A 671 -6.23 -13.35 25.52
CA LYS A 671 -5.45 -12.28 24.85
C LYS A 671 -3.96 -12.37 25.20
N ALA A 672 -3.63 -12.65 26.45
CA ALA A 672 -2.24 -12.91 26.86
C ALA A 672 -1.68 -14.16 26.17
N ALA A 673 -2.44 -15.25 26.08
CA ALA A 673 -2.04 -16.45 25.35
C ALA A 673 -1.87 -16.21 23.83
N ALA A 674 -2.76 -15.44 23.21
CA ALA A 674 -2.66 -15.06 21.81
C ALA A 674 -1.41 -14.19 21.55
N ASN A 675 -1.13 -13.20 22.41
CA ASN A 675 0.10 -12.40 22.33
C ASN A 675 1.35 -13.27 22.50
N GLN A 676 1.34 -14.21 23.46
CA GLN A 676 2.44 -15.15 23.67
C GLN A 676 2.70 -16.04 22.44
N ALA A 677 1.66 -16.46 21.72
CA ALA A 677 1.79 -17.29 20.52
C ALA A 677 2.19 -16.47 19.27
N LEU A 678 1.55 -15.32 19.05
CA LEU A 678 1.61 -14.58 17.78
C LEU A 678 2.58 -13.40 17.77
N VAL A 679 2.94 -12.86 18.95
CA VAL A 679 3.87 -11.71 19.07
C VAL A 679 5.20 -12.17 19.67
N THR A 680 5.16 -12.80 20.85
CA THR A 680 6.39 -13.32 21.50
C THR A 680 6.89 -14.59 20.83
N GLY A 681 5.98 -15.43 20.33
CA GLY A 681 6.26 -16.67 19.61
C GLY A 681 6.23 -16.55 18.08
N LEU A 682 6.36 -15.33 17.54
CA LEU A 682 6.17 -15.08 16.10
C LEU A 682 7.13 -15.93 15.25
N ASP A 683 8.41 -16.02 15.62
CA ASP A 683 9.42 -16.78 14.87
C ASP A 683 9.06 -18.25 14.72
N GLN A 684 8.59 -18.90 15.80
CA GLN A 684 8.17 -20.30 15.80
C GLN A 684 6.93 -20.48 14.92
N THR A 685 6.00 -19.53 15.04
CA THR A 685 4.74 -19.52 14.30
C THR A 685 4.97 -19.35 12.79
N LEU A 686 5.84 -18.43 12.36
CA LEU A 686 6.18 -18.23 10.94
C LEU A 686 7.10 -19.31 10.38
N GLN A 687 7.99 -19.92 11.18
CA GLN A 687 8.82 -21.06 10.74
C GLN A 687 7.99 -22.28 10.30
N TYR A 688 6.74 -22.40 10.74
CA TYR A 688 5.79 -23.40 10.24
C TYR A 688 5.60 -23.31 8.71
N SER A 689 5.69 -22.12 8.13
CA SER A 689 5.56 -21.91 6.68
C SER A 689 6.76 -22.40 5.86
N ALA A 690 7.92 -22.57 6.50
CA ALA A 690 9.18 -22.98 5.87
C ALA A 690 9.90 -24.04 6.72
N PRO A 691 9.36 -25.28 6.81
CA PRO A 691 9.92 -26.32 7.65
C PRO A 691 11.37 -26.64 7.24
N ARG A 692 12.29 -26.56 8.21
CA ARG A 692 13.76 -26.69 8.02
C ARG A 692 14.24 -28.08 7.61
N THR A 693 13.34 -29.04 7.38
CA THR A 693 13.67 -30.40 6.95
C THR A 693 12.92 -30.77 5.68
N ASN A 694 13.63 -31.42 4.76
CA ASN A 694 13.04 -32.04 3.59
C ASN A 694 13.79 -33.34 3.33
N PRO A 695 13.12 -34.49 3.47
CA PRO A 695 13.36 -35.57 2.52
C PRO A 695 12.03 -36.04 1.90
N SER A 696 12.07 -36.25 0.58
CA SER A 696 11.16 -37.13 -0.17
C SER A 696 9.66 -37.09 0.17
N SER A 697 8.91 -36.26 -0.56
CA SER A 697 7.60 -36.67 -1.08
C SER A 697 7.41 -36.20 -2.52
N THR A 698 7.85 -37.06 -3.45
CA THR A 698 7.35 -37.11 -4.83
C THR A 698 5.82 -37.10 -4.80
N PRO A 699 5.10 -36.52 -5.79
CA PRO A 699 3.64 -36.58 -5.84
C PRO A 699 3.12 -38.00 -6.11
N THR A 700 3.14 -38.86 -5.09
CA THR A 700 2.43 -40.14 -5.11
C THR A 700 0.95 -39.89 -5.02
N ARG A 701 0.23 -40.16 -6.11
CA ARG A 701 -1.20 -40.50 -6.04
C ARG A 701 -1.40 -41.55 -4.95
N ARG A 702 -2.46 -41.39 -4.14
CA ARG A 702 -2.82 -42.15 -2.92
C ARG A 702 -1.98 -41.76 -1.70
N THR A 703 -2.54 -41.57 -0.50
CA THR A 703 -3.94 -41.51 -0.03
C THR A 703 -3.96 -40.75 1.31
N THR A 704 -5.14 -40.32 1.78
CA THR A 704 -5.36 -39.77 3.15
C THR A 704 -4.47 -38.60 3.56
N GLY A 705 -4.50 -37.52 2.78
CA GLY A 705 -4.25 -36.20 3.34
C GLY A 705 -5.47 -35.77 4.16
N SER A 706 -5.45 -36.01 5.47
CA SER A 706 -6.48 -35.48 6.36
C SER A 706 -6.40 -33.95 6.35
N TRP A 707 -7.38 -33.31 5.74
CA TRP A 707 -7.66 -31.91 6.03
C TRP A 707 -8.13 -31.87 7.49
N CYS A 708 -7.24 -31.48 8.39
CA CYS A 708 -7.59 -31.20 9.78
C CYS A 708 -8.40 -29.90 9.82
N PHE A 709 -9.67 -29.97 9.44
CA PHE A 709 -10.65 -29.01 9.89
C PHE A 709 -10.91 -29.30 11.38
N PRO A 710 -10.59 -28.39 12.31
CA PRO A 710 -11.02 -28.55 13.69
C PRO A 710 -12.55 -28.64 13.70
N SER A 711 -13.11 -29.52 14.54
CA SER A 711 -14.55 -29.67 14.65
C SER A 711 -15.17 -28.42 15.26
N MET A 712 -15.63 -27.48 14.42
CA MET A 712 -16.45 -26.33 14.84
C MET A 712 -17.85 -26.80 15.26
N GLN A 713 -17.92 -27.54 16.36
CA GLN A 713 -19.17 -27.84 17.06
C GLN A 713 -19.07 -27.37 18.51
N ARG A 714 -20.14 -26.68 18.93
CA ARG A 714 -20.42 -26.13 20.27
C ARG A 714 -19.79 -24.76 20.61
N ARG A 715 -20.47 -23.73 20.10
CA ARG A 715 -20.64 -22.37 20.68
C ARG A 715 -19.38 -21.53 20.97
N PRO A 716 -19.01 -20.61 20.05
CA PRO A 716 -18.43 -19.32 20.43
C PRO A 716 -19.53 -18.37 20.95
N PRO A 717 -19.26 -17.47 21.92
CA PRO A 717 -20.22 -16.47 22.35
C PRO A 717 -19.99 -15.08 21.68
N TRP A 718 -21.09 -14.33 21.50
CA TRP A 718 -21.21 -12.90 21.15
C TRP A 718 -21.08 -12.45 19.68
N ILE A 719 -22.21 -11.96 19.15
CA ILE A 719 -22.25 -10.74 18.33
C ILE A 719 -23.38 -9.83 18.87
N ILE A 720 -22.97 -8.68 19.40
CA ILE A 720 -23.69 -7.39 19.59
C ILE A 720 -25.18 -7.39 20.01
N CYS A 721 -25.42 -7.00 21.26
CA CYS A 721 -26.54 -6.19 21.75
C CYS A 721 -26.11 -5.57 23.11
N SER A 722 -26.43 -4.35 23.56
CA SER A 722 -27.32 -3.30 23.06
C SER A 722 -26.91 -1.94 23.69
N SER A 723 -27.23 -0.80 23.07
CA SER A 723 -27.11 0.52 23.72
C SER A 723 -28.35 1.40 23.46
N ILE A 724 -29.47 1.06 24.08
CA ILE A 724 -30.68 1.91 24.10
C ILE A 724 -31.10 2.20 25.55
N ARG A 725 -30.90 3.46 25.98
CA ARG A 725 -31.83 4.22 26.85
C ARG A 725 -31.49 5.71 26.82
N ARG A 726 -32.49 6.51 26.42
CA ARG A 726 -32.65 7.96 26.63
C ARG A 726 -33.97 8.15 27.41
N PRO A 727 -34.34 9.36 27.88
CA PRO A 727 -33.55 10.44 28.47
C PRO A 727 -34.16 10.88 29.82
N CYS A 728 -33.51 11.80 30.56
CA CYS A 728 -34.26 12.72 31.44
C CYS A 728 -33.51 14.04 31.68
N ARG A 729 -34.20 15.17 31.47
CA ARG A 729 -33.73 16.52 31.83
C ARG A 729 -34.26 16.90 33.21
N ARG A 730 -33.42 17.44 34.09
CA ARG A 730 -33.81 18.61 34.91
C ARG A 730 -32.62 19.43 35.42
N THR A 731 -32.89 20.72 35.52
CA THR A 731 -32.03 21.89 35.70
C THR A 731 -31.33 22.01 37.07
N SER A 732 -30.06 22.43 37.01
CA SER A 732 -29.32 23.34 37.92
C SER A 732 -29.88 23.73 39.31
N ARG A 733 -29.01 23.69 40.33
CA ARG A 733 -28.40 24.91 40.96
C ARG A 733 -27.37 24.63 42.08
N HIS A 734 -26.45 25.60 42.21
CA HIS A 734 -25.64 26.00 43.38
C HIS A 734 -24.31 25.31 43.76
N ARG A 735 -23.50 26.13 44.45
CA ARG A 735 -22.04 26.10 44.66
C ARG A 735 -21.66 25.53 46.06
N PRO A 736 -20.38 25.22 46.31
CA PRO A 736 -19.94 24.47 47.50
C PRO A 736 -19.52 25.35 48.68
N ARG A 737 -19.26 24.73 49.85
CA ARG A 737 -18.22 25.17 50.80
C ARG A 737 -17.79 24.06 51.77
N SER A 738 -16.62 24.28 52.38
CA SER A 738 -15.80 23.33 53.15
C SER A 738 -15.56 23.77 54.60
N ARG A 739 -15.03 22.84 55.42
CA ARG A 739 -14.33 22.92 56.74
C ARG A 739 -14.77 21.72 57.61
N SER A 740 -14.01 21.14 58.53
CA SER A 740 -12.60 21.19 59.01
C SER A 740 -12.37 19.89 59.85
N SER A 741 -11.22 19.46 60.38
CA SER A 741 -9.95 20.08 60.81
C SER A 741 -8.84 19.00 61.03
N SER A 742 -7.56 19.40 60.94
CA SER A 742 -6.32 18.66 61.27
C SER A 742 -6.11 18.47 62.81
N PRO A 743 -4.96 17.99 63.40
CA PRO A 743 -3.52 18.02 62.97
C PRO A 743 -2.71 16.68 63.16
N GLY A 744 -1.41 16.56 62.80
CA GLY A 744 -0.48 17.46 62.10
C GLY A 744 1.00 16.97 62.03
N ASN A 745 1.87 17.81 61.42
CA ASN A 745 3.36 17.87 61.44
C ASN A 745 4.22 16.67 60.93
N ASP A 746 5.43 16.84 60.32
CA ASP A 746 6.26 18.06 60.16
C ASP A 746 7.29 18.05 58.97
N SER A 747 7.46 19.21 58.29
CA SER A 747 8.69 19.75 57.61
C SER A 747 9.42 18.97 56.46
N ARG A 748 10.12 19.53 55.43
CA ARG A 748 10.61 20.88 54.97
C ARG A 748 10.63 20.90 53.40
N TRP A 749 10.06 21.89 52.68
CA TRP A 749 10.70 23.02 51.92
C TRP A 749 11.65 22.63 50.72
N ILE A 750 11.86 23.37 49.60
CA ILE A 750 11.60 24.78 49.21
C ILE A 750 11.50 25.05 47.65
N ARG A 751 10.51 25.88 47.21
CA ARG A 751 10.40 26.87 46.07
C ARG A 751 10.53 26.61 44.53
N ARG A 752 9.71 27.42 43.81
CA ARG A 752 9.52 27.72 42.36
C ARG A 752 10.20 29.10 41.98
N PRO A 753 9.91 29.87 40.88
CA PRO A 753 9.01 29.69 39.71
C PRO A 753 9.53 30.15 38.31
N ALA A 754 8.64 30.04 37.30
CA ALA A 754 8.73 30.55 35.93
C ALA A 754 8.38 32.08 35.82
N PRO A 755 8.27 32.66 34.60
CA PRO A 755 7.03 32.55 33.80
C PRO A 755 7.14 31.70 32.53
#